data_AF-A0A1G5J1I2-F1
#
_entry.id   AF-A0A1G5J1I2-F1
#
_cell.length_a   1.000
_cell.length_b   1.000
_cell.length_c   1.000
_cell.angle_alpha   90.00
_cell.angle_beta   90.00
_cell.angle_gamma   90.00
#
_symmetry.space_group_name_H-M   'P 1'
#
loop_
_entity.id
_entity.type
_entity.pdbx_description
1 polymer ?
#
loop_
_entity_poly.entity_id
_entity_poly.type
_entity_poly.pdbx_seq_one_letter_code
_entity_poly.pdbx_strand_id
1 'polypeptide(L)'
;MFEKMPDTNVKIAHTIDVLGPPSIQNTIQDYPGRLGYWNIGVPPSGPMDSFAFRLANRLVDNMEGQAGMEITFSGPALRFNCDSVIAVGGPPIEVSLDGKPLAQWQSHKVKAGALLKFGDIVNYGCRAYLAVQGGFQVPDYLGSKSTFMLGQFGGHEGRTLRPGDVLRITAVKSHTPRNLPQELIPKYTNNWEIGVLYGPHGAPDFFTDADVSNFFASDWKVHHNSDRTGVRLIGPKPKWARTDGGEAGLHPSNIHDVAYSIGAVDFTGDLPVILGPDGPSLGGFVCLATLAHAELWKMGQLRPGDNVRFHQISAAEAQALEISQDAVIRDFRLSEAPQVAAVKGVDGPILHTIPESTQQTRVLYRQGGDKNMLVEYGPLVLDFNLRFRIHALMVWLQQAIDGGRLKGIVDMTPGIRSLHIHFDSKLLPRDKLLEILISAEKELPAIEDMEVPTRIVHLPLSWNDPSVQLAMKKYMQSVRKDAPWNPDNIEFIRRINGLDSIEDVKRIIFEASYLIMGLGDVYLGAPLGAPVDPRHRLVTTKYNPARTWTPENAVGIGGAYMCVYGMESPGGYQLVGRTVQMWNSYNQTKDFKDGKPWLLRFFDQVRFYPVTEGELLEMRKDFISGRFNLRIEESNFSLKQYNAFLQENATAIDAFKTKQKAAYIAERERWKAEGQANYVTSEITHDDASAPPGKIDLPAGTHAVNTHVTGTVWKLLVKEGQHVTAGSPAVVLESMKMEFTLNAPVSGTVQKLFCKEGGRVSARQVILVIKEG
;
A
#
# COMPACT_ATOMS: atom_id res chain seq x y z
N MET A 1 -21.52 58.49 -29.25
CA MET A 1 -20.37 58.24 -28.37
C MET A 1 -20.88 57.38 -27.23
N PHE A 2 -20.70 56.05 -27.30
CA PHE A 2 -21.00 55.17 -26.16
C PHE A 2 -19.70 55.00 -25.40
N GLU A 3 -19.61 55.61 -24.21
CA GLU A 3 -18.55 55.29 -23.25
C GLU A 3 -18.63 53.80 -22.92
N LYS A 4 -17.59 53.05 -23.28
CA LYS A 4 -17.34 51.73 -22.71
C LYS A 4 -17.14 51.95 -21.21
N MET A 5 -18.15 51.67 -20.40
CA MET A 5 -17.93 51.45 -18.98
C MET A 5 -16.86 50.36 -18.86
N PRO A 6 -15.74 50.60 -18.14
CA PRO A 6 -14.82 49.52 -17.83
C PRO A 6 -15.58 48.46 -17.04
N ASP A 7 -15.40 47.20 -17.44
CA ASP A 7 -16.03 46.04 -16.82
C ASP A 7 -15.46 45.90 -15.40
N THR A 8 -16.07 46.58 -14.44
CA THR A 8 -15.60 46.70 -13.04
C THR A 8 -15.95 45.46 -12.22
N ASN A 9 -16.62 44.48 -12.81
CA ASN A 9 -16.93 43.19 -12.19
C ASN A 9 -15.90 42.11 -12.56
N VAL A 10 -14.61 42.39 -12.37
CA VAL A 10 -13.60 41.34 -12.39
C VAL A 10 -13.82 40.46 -11.15
N LYS A 11 -14.60 39.39 -11.27
CA LYS A 11 -14.66 38.33 -10.25
C LYS A 11 -13.27 37.73 -10.14
N ILE A 12 -12.52 38.13 -9.11
CA ILE A 12 -11.22 37.53 -8.78
C ILE A 12 -11.47 36.07 -8.40
N ALA A 13 -10.96 35.14 -9.21
CA ALA A 13 -11.05 33.72 -8.91
C ALA A 13 -10.13 33.40 -7.71
N HIS A 14 -10.69 32.80 -6.65
CA HIS A 14 -9.90 32.33 -5.51
C HIS A 14 -9.29 30.96 -5.82
N THR A 15 -8.35 30.95 -6.77
CA THR A 15 -7.77 29.72 -7.31
C THR A 15 -6.26 29.82 -7.51
N ILE A 16 -5.66 28.64 -7.68
CA ILE A 16 -4.30 28.45 -8.17
C ILE A 16 -4.38 27.61 -9.43
N ASP A 17 -3.80 28.10 -10.53
CA ASP A 17 -3.74 27.37 -11.80
C ASP A 17 -2.43 26.59 -11.88
N VAL A 18 -2.50 25.32 -12.26
CA VAL A 18 -1.33 24.46 -12.46
C VAL A 18 -0.79 24.65 -13.89
N LEU A 19 0.45 25.12 -13.97
CA LEU A 19 1.18 25.47 -15.19
C LEU A 19 2.42 24.59 -15.40
N GLY A 20 2.93 24.57 -16.64
CA GLY A 20 4.18 23.89 -17.02
C GLY A 20 3.96 22.43 -17.38
N PRO A 21 5.03 21.67 -17.72
CA PRO A 21 4.90 20.24 -17.99
C PRO A 21 4.52 19.47 -16.72
N PRO A 22 3.88 18.29 -16.84
CA PRO A 22 3.60 17.45 -15.69
C PRO A 22 4.90 17.10 -14.97
N SER A 23 4.95 17.28 -13.64
CA SER A 23 6.02 16.67 -12.83
C SER A 23 5.64 15.22 -12.49
N ILE A 24 6.56 14.48 -11.87
CA ILE A 24 6.44 13.03 -11.63
C ILE A 24 5.16 12.72 -10.84
N GLN A 25 4.98 13.37 -9.69
CA GLN A 25 3.84 13.12 -8.82
C GLN A 25 3.62 14.27 -7.83
N ASN A 26 2.55 15.05 -8.05
CA ASN A 26 2.08 16.08 -7.12
C ASN A 26 0.64 15.75 -6.70
N THR A 27 0.41 15.56 -5.41
CA THR A 27 -0.91 15.15 -4.91
C THR A 27 -1.39 16.04 -3.78
N ILE A 28 -2.70 16.17 -3.64
CA ILE A 28 -3.30 16.84 -2.48
C ILE A 28 -3.40 15.83 -1.35
N GLN A 29 -2.84 16.17 -0.21
CA GLN A 29 -2.80 15.31 0.98
C GLN A 29 -3.28 16.10 2.20
N ASP A 30 -3.84 15.38 3.17
CA ASP A 30 -4.12 15.91 4.52
C ASP A 30 -3.58 14.96 5.59
N TYR A 31 -3.50 15.44 6.82
CA TYR A 31 -3.04 14.67 7.98
C TYR A 31 -4.15 14.68 9.04
N PRO A 32 -4.50 13.52 9.65
CA PRO A 32 -3.82 12.22 9.60
C PRO A 32 -4.19 11.33 8.41
N GLY A 33 -4.94 11.85 7.43
CA GLY A 33 -5.42 11.07 6.29
C GLY A 33 -6.73 10.34 6.59
N ARG A 34 -6.95 9.23 5.89
CA ARG A 34 -8.19 8.43 5.83
C ARG A 34 -8.22 7.30 6.86
N LEU A 35 -8.35 7.65 8.14
CA LEU A 35 -8.42 6.66 9.21
C LEU A 35 -9.79 5.99 9.35
N GLY A 36 -9.85 4.83 10.02
CA GLY A 36 -11.10 4.12 10.35
C GLY A 36 -11.58 3.09 9.33
N TYR A 37 -10.81 2.87 8.26
CA TYR A 37 -11.20 1.97 7.15
C TYR A 37 -10.12 0.93 6.81
N TRP A 38 -9.12 0.75 7.69
CA TRP A 38 -8.03 -0.22 7.48
C TRP A 38 -8.55 -1.66 7.39
N ASN A 39 -9.61 -1.97 8.14
CA ASN A 39 -10.29 -3.27 8.12
C ASN A 39 -11.07 -3.57 6.83
N ILE A 40 -11.20 -2.58 5.94
CA ILE A 40 -11.74 -2.71 4.58
C ILE A 40 -10.59 -2.73 3.54
N GLY A 41 -9.37 -2.40 3.94
CA GLY A 41 -8.25 -2.16 3.03
C GLY A 41 -8.29 -0.83 2.32
N VAL A 42 -8.83 0.20 2.97
CA VAL A 42 -8.66 1.58 2.52
C VAL A 42 -7.48 2.18 3.29
N PRO A 43 -6.38 2.53 2.60
CA PRO A 43 -5.24 3.12 3.27
C PRO A 43 -5.52 4.55 3.74
N PRO A 44 -4.81 5.04 4.78
CA PRO A 44 -4.94 6.42 5.20
C PRO A 44 -4.46 7.40 4.14
N SER A 45 -3.52 7.01 3.29
CA SER A 45 -2.79 7.95 2.45
C SER A 45 -2.19 9.07 3.30
N GLY A 46 -2.43 10.33 2.95
CA GLY A 46 -1.79 11.45 3.65
C GLY A 46 -0.34 11.64 3.22
N PRO A 47 0.35 12.62 3.82
CA PRO A 47 1.74 12.91 3.49
C PRO A 47 2.66 11.74 3.90
N MET A 48 3.57 11.35 3.01
CA MET A 48 4.53 10.28 3.30
C MET A 48 5.61 10.73 4.30
N ASP A 49 5.96 12.02 4.29
CA ASP A 49 6.62 12.73 5.38
C ASP A 49 5.61 13.67 6.04
N SER A 50 4.96 13.15 7.09
CA SER A 50 3.96 13.89 7.85
C SER A 50 4.56 15.02 8.69
N PHE A 51 5.85 14.94 9.03
CA PHE A 51 6.49 15.94 9.89
C PHE A 51 6.70 17.26 9.13
N ALA A 52 7.34 17.20 7.95
CA ALA A 52 7.52 18.36 7.09
C ALA A 52 6.18 18.94 6.61
N PHE A 53 5.20 18.08 6.31
CA PHE A 53 3.85 18.51 5.93
C PHE A 53 3.16 19.31 7.05
N ARG A 54 3.17 18.80 8.29
CA ARG A 54 2.53 19.47 9.44
C ARG A 54 3.24 20.78 9.78
N LEU A 55 4.57 20.83 9.69
CA LEU A 55 5.34 22.07 9.89
C LEU A 55 5.03 23.13 8.82
N ALA A 56 4.96 22.73 7.54
CA ALA A 56 4.59 23.65 6.46
C ALA A 56 3.18 24.23 6.68
N ASN A 57 2.22 23.39 7.08
CA ASN A 57 0.87 23.85 7.44
C ASN A 57 0.89 24.80 8.63
N ARG A 58 1.64 24.48 9.69
CA ARG A 58 1.74 25.36 10.86
C ARG A 58 2.30 26.73 10.51
N LEU A 59 3.29 26.82 9.61
CA LEU A 59 3.89 28.08 9.17
C LEU A 59 2.87 29.03 8.53
N VAL A 60 1.85 28.51 7.87
CA VAL A 60 0.74 29.32 7.31
C VAL A 60 -0.47 29.41 8.25
N ASP A 61 -0.30 29.00 9.52
CA ASP A 61 -1.32 28.97 10.57
C ASP A 61 -2.50 28.02 10.28
N ASN A 62 -2.26 26.97 9.50
CA ASN A 62 -3.22 25.91 9.31
C ASN A 62 -3.25 24.97 10.52
N MET A 63 -4.46 24.54 10.88
CA MET A 63 -4.70 23.44 11.83
C MET A 63 -4.54 22.08 11.14
N GLU A 64 -4.50 21.00 11.92
CA GLU A 64 -4.59 19.64 11.39
C GLU A 64 -5.88 19.44 10.56
N GLY A 65 -5.83 18.51 9.60
CA GLY A 65 -6.89 18.29 8.62
C GLY A 65 -6.88 19.27 7.44
N GLN A 66 -6.10 20.35 7.48
CA GLN A 66 -5.93 21.22 6.30
C GLN A 66 -5.09 20.53 5.23
N ALA A 67 -5.58 20.60 3.99
CA ALA A 67 -4.91 19.98 2.86
C ALA A 67 -3.73 20.81 2.37
N GLY A 68 -2.63 20.14 2.08
CA GLY A 68 -1.43 20.66 1.43
C GLY A 68 -1.10 19.86 0.17
N MET A 69 -0.11 20.32 -0.59
CA MET A 69 0.38 19.61 -1.77
C MET A 69 1.68 18.88 -1.41
N GLU A 70 1.71 17.57 -1.62
CA GLU A 70 2.93 16.76 -1.62
C GLU A 70 3.55 16.78 -3.02
N ILE A 71 4.84 17.11 -3.09
CA ILE A 71 5.62 17.25 -4.33
C ILE A 71 6.75 16.22 -4.32
N THR A 72 6.78 15.32 -5.29
CA THR A 72 7.79 14.24 -5.37
C THR A 72 8.84 14.54 -6.44
N PHE A 73 10.12 14.57 -6.05
CA PHE A 73 11.31 14.92 -6.86
C PHE A 73 11.36 16.33 -7.46
N SER A 74 10.30 16.76 -8.16
CA SER A 74 10.20 18.08 -8.77
C SER A 74 8.76 18.58 -8.77
N GLY A 75 8.59 19.89 -8.65
CA GLY A 75 7.28 20.51 -8.48
C GLY A 75 6.73 21.22 -9.72
N PRO A 76 5.45 21.65 -9.67
CA PRO A 76 4.79 22.34 -10.76
C PRO A 76 5.17 23.84 -10.84
N ALA A 77 4.76 24.52 -11.90
CA ALA A 77 4.61 25.98 -11.87
C ALA A 77 3.15 26.31 -11.50
N LEU A 78 2.93 27.29 -10.64
CA LEU A 78 1.61 27.60 -10.07
C LEU A 78 1.35 29.10 -10.19
N ARG A 79 0.20 29.47 -10.77
CA ARG A 79 -0.24 30.87 -10.83
C ARG A 79 -1.33 31.13 -9.80
N PHE A 80 -1.10 32.11 -8.94
CA PHE A 80 -2.06 32.49 -7.91
C PHE A 80 -2.99 33.55 -8.44
N ASN A 81 -4.31 33.30 -8.42
CA ASN A 81 -5.30 34.25 -8.92
C ASN A 81 -5.88 35.17 -7.84
N CYS A 82 -5.50 34.95 -6.57
CA CYS A 82 -5.85 35.81 -5.45
C CYS A 82 -4.68 35.97 -4.46
N ASP A 83 -4.74 37.02 -3.65
CA ASP A 83 -3.79 37.23 -2.54
C ASP A 83 -3.83 36.03 -1.58
N SER A 84 -2.65 35.49 -1.27
CA SER A 84 -2.47 34.21 -0.59
C SER A 84 -1.27 34.26 0.37
N VAL A 85 -1.19 33.28 1.26
CA VAL A 85 -0.02 33.03 2.10
C VAL A 85 0.40 31.57 1.92
N ILE A 86 1.68 31.35 1.69
CA ILE A 86 2.23 30.01 1.44
C ILE A 86 3.42 29.71 2.34
N ALA A 87 3.73 28.44 2.52
CA ALA A 87 5.01 27.98 3.04
C ALA A 87 5.44 26.71 2.31
N VAL A 88 6.75 26.55 2.12
CA VAL A 88 7.36 25.36 1.53
C VAL A 88 8.21 24.67 2.58
N GLY A 89 7.92 23.39 2.84
CA GLY A 89 8.70 22.50 3.72
C GLY A 89 9.27 21.31 2.96
N GLY A 90 9.99 20.43 3.67
CA GLY A 90 10.69 19.28 3.11
C GLY A 90 12.18 19.52 2.85
N PRO A 91 12.85 18.66 2.06
CA PRO A 91 14.26 18.80 1.73
C PRO A 91 14.51 20.05 0.88
N PRO A 92 15.77 20.47 0.70
CA PRO A 92 16.12 21.54 -0.22
C PRO A 92 15.52 21.31 -1.60
N ILE A 93 14.71 22.25 -2.09
CA ILE A 93 14.11 22.23 -3.42
C ILE A 93 14.30 23.58 -4.10
N GLU A 94 14.58 23.57 -5.39
CA GLU A 94 14.58 24.80 -6.18
C GLU A 94 13.16 25.38 -6.22
N VAL A 95 12.97 26.59 -5.68
CA VAL A 95 11.68 27.27 -5.70
C VAL A 95 11.88 28.77 -5.85
N SER A 96 11.04 29.39 -6.69
CA SER A 96 11.08 30.82 -6.97
C SER A 96 9.68 31.42 -7.04
N LEU A 97 9.56 32.68 -6.61
CA LEU A 97 8.35 33.49 -6.74
C LEU A 97 8.66 34.69 -7.64
N ASP A 98 7.94 34.80 -8.76
CA ASP A 98 8.17 35.83 -9.80
C ASP A 98 9.64 35.90 -10.25
N GLY A 99 10.26 34.72 -10.42
CA GLY A 99 11.65 34.57 -10.86
C GLY A 99 12.71 34.80 -9.78
N LYS A 100 12.33 35.18 -8.55
CA LYS A 100 13.26 35.34 -7.42
C LYS A 100 13.26 34.09 -6.54
N PRO A 101 14.42 33.61 -6.08
CA PRO A 101 14.47 32.48 -5.14
C PRO A 101 13.58 32.71 -3.91
N LEU A 102 12.81 31.70 -3.53
CA LEU A 102 11.94 31.71 -2.36
C LEU A 102 12.56 30.82 -1.27
N ALA A 103 12.77 31.36 -0.07
CA ALA A 103 13.35 30.58 1.01
C ALA A 103 12.29 29.68 1.67
N GLN A 104 12.63 28.39 1.87
CA GLN A 104 11.81 27.41 2.56
C GLN A 104 11.67 27.71 4.06
N TRP A 105 10.77 26.98 4.74
CA TRP A 105 10.61 27.00 6.20
C TRP A 105 10.21 28.36 6.78
N GLN A 106 9.56 29.19 5.98
CA GLN A 106 8.94 30.42 6.41
C GLN A 106 7.69 30.71 5.58
N SER A 107 6.81 31.53 6.14
CA SER A 107 5.56 31.92 5.51
C SER A 107 5.76 33.15 4.60
N HIS A 108 5.21 33.12 3.39
CA HIS A 108 5.34 34.19 2.39
C HIS A 108 3.99 34.71 1.94
N LYS A 109 3.86 36.03 1.78
CA LYS A 109 2.73 36.63 1.08
C LYS A 109 2.91 36.47 -0.43
N VAL A 110 1.85 36.06 -1.11
CA VAL A 110 1.78 35.92 -2.56
C VAL A 110 0.66 36.81 -3.07
N LYS A 111 0.94 37.61 -4.10
CA LYS A 111 -0.04 38.52 -4.70
C LYS A 111 -0.80 37.83 -5.83
N ALA A 112 -2.03 38.27 -6.06
CA ALA A 112 -2.76 37.88 -7.27
C ALA A 112 -1.92 38.16 -8.53
N GLY A 113 -1.86 37.19 -9.44
CA GLY A 113 -1.03 37.18 -10.64
C GLY A 113 0.37 36.57 -10.47
N ALA A 114 0.83 36.34 -9.24
CA ALA A 114 2.19 35.85 -9.00
C ALA A 114 2.39 34.39 -9.48
N LEU A 115 3.62 34.11 -9.91
CA LEU A 115 4.05 32.81 -10.40
C LEU A 115 5.03 32.17 -9.41
N LEU A 116 4.59 31.09 -8.77
CA LEU A 116 5.45 30.22 -7.97
C LEU A 116 5.95 29.08 -8.87
N LYS A 117 7.26 28.95 -9.03
CA LYS A 117 7.85 27.90 -9.88
C LYS A 117 8.78 27.03 -9.05
N PHE A 118 8.49 25.73 -9.02
CA PHE A 118 9.38 24.71 -8.48
C PHE A 118 10.29 24.15 -9.58
N GLY A 119 11.48 23.71 -9.16
CA GLY A 119 12.42 22.90 -9.93
C GLY A 119 12.64 21.56 -9.22
N ASP A 120 13.89 21.09 -9.24
CA ASP A 120 14.27 19.80 -8.65
C ASP A 120 14.55 19.91 -7.14
N ILE A 121 14.32 18.82 -6.42
CA ILE A 121 14.91 18.56 -5.11
C ILE A 121 16.43 18.43 -5.27
N VAL A 122 17.17 19.06 -4.36
CA VAL A 122 18.62 19.22 -4.43
C VAL A 122 19.30 18.36 -3.37
N ASN A 123 20.27 17.56 -3.81
CA ASN A 123 21.18 16.72 -3.02
C ASN A 123 20.56 15.57 -2.22
N TYR A 124 19.49 15.79 -1.45
CA TYR A 124 18.93 14.84 -0.47
C TYR A 124 17.40 14.85 -0.49
N GLY A 125 16.79 13.77 0.00
CA GLY A 125 15.34 13.68 0.16
C GLY A 125 14.59 13.37 -1.12
N CYS A 126 13.27 13.22 -0.98
CA CYS A 126 12.37 12.78 -2.05
C CYS A 126 11.11 13.64 -2.17
N ARG A 127 10.60 14.22 -1.07
CA ARG A 127 9.30 14.90 -1.04
C ARG A 127 9.31 16.25 -0.36
N ALA A 128 8.90 17.28 -1.08
CA ALA A 128 8.65 18.61 -0.55
C ALA A 128 7.15 18.86 -0.37
N TYR A 129 6.80 19.89 0.39
CA TYR A 129 5.40 20.21 0.72
C TYR A 129 5.10 21.69 0.53
N LEU A 130 4.01 21.98 -0.17
CA LEU A 130 3.45 23.32 -0.26
C LEU A 130 2.17 23.40 0.57
N ALA A 131 2.20 24.28 1.57
CA ALA A 131 1.01 24.67 2.32
C ALA A 131 0.52 26.03 1.83
N VAL A 132 -0.80 26.19 1.76
CA VAL A 132 -1.49 27.46 1.51
C VAL A 132 -2.37 27.73 2.73
N GLN A 133 -2.38 28.96 3.23
CA GLN A 133 -3.23 29.34 4.36
C GLN A 133 -4.71 29.06 4.05
N GLY A 134 -5.40 28.40 4.97
CA GLY A 134 -6.76 27.91 4.80
C GLY A 134 -6.89 26.62 3.98
N GLY A 135 -5.77 26.05 3.51
CA GLY A 135 -5.70 24.76 2.80
C GLY A 135 -6.28 24.78 1.38
N PHE A 136 -5.96 23.71 0.63
CA PHE A 136 -6.60 23.46 -0.67
C PHE A 136 -8.05 22.99 -0.47
N GLN A 137 -8.99 23.61 -1.17
CA GLN A 137 -10.42 23.32 -1.06
C GLN A 137 -10.81 22.17 -2.00
N VAL A 138 -10.70 20.95 -1.49
CA VAL A 138 -11.11 19.71 -2.16
C VAL A 138 -12.15 18.97 -1.30
N PRO A 139 -13.07 18.20 -1.90
CA PRO A 139 -14.07 17.46 -1.15
C PRO A 139 -13.44 16.34 -0.32
N ASP A 140 -14.07 16.04 0.81
CA ASP A 140 -13.75 14.84 1.59
C ASP A 140 -14.29 13.61 0.87
N TYR A 141 -13.53 12.53 0.93
CA TYR A 141 -13.98 11.21 0.53
C TYR A 141 -13.65 10.26 1.67
N LEU A 142 -14.64 9.58 2.27
CA LEU A 142 -14.42 8.78 3.49
C LEU A 142 -13.63 9.57 4.57
N GLY A 143 -14.09 10.79 4.85
CA GLY A 143 -13.60 11.60 5.98
C GLY A 143 -12.26 12.33 5.81
N SER A 144 -11.62 12.29 4.64
CA SER A 144 -10.40 13.08 4.42
C SER A 144 -10.18 13.52 2.96
N LYS A 145 -9.31 14.51 2.78
CA LYS A 145 -8.91 15.15 1.52
C LYS A 145 -7.74 14.44 0.83
N SER A 146 -7.17 13.41 1.43
CA SER A 146 -5.98 12.74 0.89
C SER A 146 -6.26 12.00 -0.42
N THR A 147 -5.37 12.18 -1.41
CA THR A 147 -5.41 11.44 -2.67
C THR A 147 -4.89 10.03 -2.48
N PHE A 148 -5.73 9.03 -2.77
CA PHE A 148 -5.30 7.65 -3.01
C PHE A 148 -5.37 7.36 -4.51
N MET A 149 -4.23 7.51 -5.21
CA MET A 149 -4.20 7.47 -6.68
C MET A 149 -4.60 6.11 -7.23
N LEU A 150 -4.18 5.04 -6.57
CA LEU A 150 -4.49 3.67 -6.94
C LEU A 150 -6.00 3.39 -6.90
N GLY A 151 -6.69 3.90 -5.87
CA GLY A 151 -8.15 3.83 -5.77
C GLY A 151 -8.90 4.91 -6.54
N GLN A 152 -8.20 5.87 -7.15
CA GLN A 152 -8.78 6.97 -7.95
C GLN A 152 -9.82 7.82 -7.19
N PHE A 153 -9.55 8.12 -5.91
CA PHE A 153 -10.41 8.99 -5.10
C PHE A 153 -9.62 9.90 -4.14
N GLY A 154 -10.32 10.92 -3.64
CA GLY A 154 -9.76 11.93 -2.74
C GLY A 154 -8.85 12.95 -3.43
N GLY A 155 -8.53 14.03 -2.73
CA GLY A 155 -7.78 15.17 -3.25
C GLY A 155 -8.38 15.76 -4.52
N HIS A 156 -7.53 16.06 -5.51
CA HIS A 156 -8.00 16.60 -6.79
C HIS A 156 -8.30 15.46 -7.76
N GLU A 157 -9.59 15.10 -7.86
CA GLU A 157 -10.11 14.06 -8.78
C GLU A 157 -9.45 12.66 -8.61
N GLY A 158 -8.91 12.34 -7.42
CA GLY A 158 -8.31 11.04 -7.18
C GLY A 158 -6.98 10.78 -7.88
N ARG A 159 -6.30 11.82 -8.38
CA ARG A 159 -5.10 11.69 -9.21
C ARG A 159 -4.02 12.71 -8.87
N THR A 160 -2.83 12.52 -9.44
CA THR A 160 -1.81 13.57 -9.49
C THR A 160 -2.31 14.78 -10.28
N LEU A 161 -1.83 15.97 -9.90
CA LEU A 161 -2.10 17.21 -10.59
C LEU A 161 -1.50 17.19 -12.01
N ARG A 162 -2.20 17.87 -12.92
CA ARG A 162 -1.88 17.98 -14.33
C ARG A 162 -1.93 19.45 -14.77
N PRO A 163 -1.20 19.82 -15.82
CA PRO A 163 -1.29 21.16 -16.39
C PRO A 163 -2.73 21.48 -16.82
N GLY A 164 -3.22 22.66 -16.45
CA GLY A 164 -4.61 23.07 -16.67
C GLY A 164 -5.56 22.79 -15.51
N ASP A 165 -5.14 22.03 -14.49
CA ASP A 165 -5.91 21.89 -13.26
C ASP A 165 -6.05 23.25 -12.55
N VAL A 166 -7.21 23.49 -11.95
CA VAL A 166 -7.54 24.71 -11.21
C VAL A 166 -7.91 24.34 -9.78
N LEU A 167 -7.07 24.71 -8.83
CA LEU A 167 -7.22 24.38 -7.42
C LEU A 167 -7.89 25.53 -6.67
N ARG A 168 -9.00 25.26 -5.99
CA ARG A 168 -9.67 26.27 -5.16
C ARG A 168 -8.92 26.48 -3.85
N ILE A 169 -8.82 27.74 -3.44
CA ILE A 169 -8.21 28.16 -2.16
C ILE A 169 -9.04 29.25 -1.51
N THR A 170 -8.66 29.65 -0.30
CA THR A 170 -9.26 30.81 0.38
C THR A 170 -8.34 32.01 0.21
N ALA A 171 -8.88 33.14 -0.28
CA ALA A 171 -8.14 34.39 -0.36
C ALA A 171 -7.81 34.92 1.04
N VAL A 172 -6.56 35.32 1.25
CA VAL A 172 -6.07 35.74 2.56
C VAL A 172 -6.32 37.23 2.79
N LYS A 173 -6.79 37.59 3.98
CA LYS A 173 -6.96 38.98 4.44
C LYS A 173 -5.84 39.47 5.36
N SER A 174 -5.25 38.58 6.15
CA SER A 174 -4.25 38.90 7.18
C SER A 174 -3.17 37.84 7.25
N HIS A 175 -1.96 38.25 7.57
CA HIS A 175 -0.80 37.38 7.64
C HIS A 175 0.11 37.80 8.79
N THR A 176 0.39 36.85 9.69
CA THR A 176 1.45 36.98 10.68
C THR A 176 2.65 36.17 10.18
N PRO A 177 3.78 36.82 9.86
CA PRO A 177 4.98 36.12 9.41
C PRO A 177 5.45 35.10 10.45
N ARG A 178 5.80 33.90 10.00
CA ARG A 178 6.37 32.83 10.80
C ARG A 178 7.56 32.24 10.07
N ASN A 179 8.59 31.89 10.83
CA ASN A 179 9.74 31.13 10.39
C ASN A 179 9.95 29.95 11.32
N LEU A 180 10.49 28.87 10.79
CA LEU A 180 10.95 27.75 11.59
C LEU A 180 12.43 28.00 11.93
N PRO A 181 12.81 28.03 13.21
CA PRO A 181 14.21 28.09 13.61
C PRO A 181 15.04 26.99 12.94
N GLN A 182 16.27 27.31 12.55
CA GLN A 182 17.13 26.44 11.73
C GLN A 182 17.40 25.09 12.41
N GLU A 183 17.50 25.07 13.73
CA GLU A 183 17.72 23.91 14.58
C GLU A 183 16.52 22.95 14.63
N LEU A 184 15.32 23.42 14.27
CA LEU A 184 14.09 22.62 14.21
C LEU A 184 13.82 22.04 12.82
N ILE A 185 14.59 22.47 11.81
CA ILE A 185 14.45 21.93 10.45
C ILE A 185 14.92 20.46 10.45
N PRO A 186 14.11 19.52 9.93
CA PRO A 186 14.52 18.12 9.83
C PRO A 186 15.84 17.97 9.06
N LYS A 187 16.70 17.05 9.51
CA LYS A 187 17.98 16.77 8.84
C LYS A 187 17.77 15.74 7.73
N TYR A 188 18.17 16.10 6.50
CA TYR A 188 18.10 15.23 5.32
C TYR A 188 19.50 14.69 4.98
N THR A 189 19.58 13.42 4.59
CA THR A 189 20.82 12.69 4.35
C THR A 189 20.58 11.60 3.29
N ASN A 190 21.63 10.91 2.87
CA ASN A 190 21.54 9.67 2.07
C ASN A 190 21.85 8.42 2.90
N ASN A 191 22.26 8.60 4.16
CA ASN A 191 22.55 7.52 5.11
C ASN A 191 21.65 7.75 6.32
N TRP A 192 20.59 6.97 6.43
CA TRP A 192 19.52 7.14 7.40
C TRP A 192 19.65 6.13 8.52
N GLU A 193 19.54 6.61 9.76
CA GLU A 193 19.27 5.77 10.91
C GLU A 193 17.79 5.91 11.28
N ILE A 194 17.10 4.78 11.34
CA ILE A 194 15.64 4.74 11.56
C ILE A 194 15.34 3.89 12.80
N GLY A 195 14.66 4.50 13.77
CA GLY A 195 14.20 3.88 15.00
C GLY A 195 12.99 2.99 14.77
N VAL A 196 13.08 1.73 15.19
CA VAL A 196 12.03 0.74 15.02
C VAL A 196 11.74 0.00 16.32
N LEU A 197 10.50 -0.45 16.50
CA LEU A 197 10.13 -1.41 17.53
C LEU A 197 10.22 -2.82 16.96
N TYR A 198 10.83 -3.72 17.72
CA TYR A 198 11.01 -5.11 17.34
C TYR A 198 9.67 -5.87 17.39
N GLY A 199 9.25 -6.45 16.26
CA GLY A 199 7.97 -7.15 16.11
C GLY A 199 7.12 -6.67 14.92
N PRO A 200 6.07 -7.42 14.57
CA PRO A 200 5.47 -8.50 15.38
C PRO A 200 6.12 -9.89 15.21
N HIS A 201 6.71 -10.18 14.06
CA HIS A 201 7.10 -11.55 13.68
C HIS A 201 8.61 -11.81 13.79
N GLY A 202 9.38 -10.93 14.42
CA GLY A 202 10.83 -11.11 14.55
C GLY A 202 11.28 -12.28 15.43
N ALA A 203 10.37 -12.91 16.17
CA ALA A 203 10.69 -13.98 17.11
C ALA A 203 11.21 -15.28 16.42
N PRO A 204 11.80 -16.21 17.22
CA PRO A 204 12.38 -17.47 16.74
C PRO A 204 11.41 -18.42 16.01
N ASP A 205 10.12 -18.12 16.01
CA ASP A 205 9.10 -18.85 15.26
C ASP A 205 9.18 -18.58 13.74
N PHE A 206 9.77 -17.46 13.33
CA PHE A 206 9.90 -17.09 11.92
C PHE A 206 11.35 -16.76 11.50
N PHE A 207 12.08 -16.01 12.33
CA PHE A 207 13.47 -15.61 12.05
C PHE A 207 14.41 -16.23 13.06
N THR A 208 15.63 -16.57 12.66
CA THR A 208 16.64 -16.99 13.63
C THR A 208 17.19 -15.78 14.39
N ASP A 209 17.73 -15.97 15.59
CA ASP A 209 18.39 -14.88 16.35
C ASP A 209 19.53 -14.23 15.55
N ALA A 210 20.20 -15.03 14.70
CA ALA A 210 21.23 -14.55 13.78
C ALA A 210 20.63 -13.66 12.67
N ASP A 211 19.46 -14.00 12.12
CA ASP A 211 18.77 -13.16 11.13
C ASP A 211 18.38 -11.81 11.74
N VAL A 212 17.86 -11.81 12.96
CA VAL A 212 17.49 -10.59 13.70
C VAL A 212 18.73 -9.74 13.97
N SER A 213 19.82 -10.35 14.45
CA SER A 213 21.07 -9.64 14.70
C SER A 213 21.65 -9.04 13.41
N ASN A 214 21.63 -9.82 12.31
CA ASN A 214 22.07 -9.35 11.01
C ASN A 214 21.20 -8.21 10.49
N PHE A 215 19.88 -8.26 10.70
CA PHE A 215 18.97 -7.20 10.26
C PHE A 215 19.34 -5.82 10.83
N PHE A 216 19.60 -5.76 12.15
CA PHE A 216 19.99 -4.52 12.82
C PHE A 216 21.45 -4.11 12.58
N ALA A 217 22.34 -5.07 12.28
CA ALA A 217 23.74 -4.78 11.97
C ALA A 217 23.99 -4.33 10.53
N SER A 218 23.02 -4.51 9.63
CA SER A 218 23.21 -4.32 8.19
C SER A 218 22.80 -2.94 7.69
N ASP A 219 23.51 -2.49 6.66
CA ASP A 219 23.09 -1.37 5.83
C ASP A 219 22.21 -1.89 4.69
N TRP A 220 21.01 -1.32 4.60
CA TRP A 220 20.01 -1.64 3.59
C TRP A 220 20.00 -0.57 2.51
N LYS A 221 20.06 -0.95 1.24
CA LYS A 221 20.01 0.00 0.11
C LYS A 221 18.58 0.14 -0.41
N VAL A 222 18.12 1.36 -0.63
CA VAL A 222 16.78 1.63 -1.17
C VAL A 222 16.73 1.28 -2.66
N HIS A 223 15.80 0.40 -3.03
CA HIS A 223 15.60 -0.06 -4.41
C HIS A 223 14.75 0.93 -5.22
N HIS A 224 14.95 0.98 -6.55
CA HIS A 224 14.22 1.90 -7.45
C HIS A 224 12.70 1.61 -7.57
N ASN A 225 12.28 0.37 -7.37
CA ASN A 225 10.87 -0.04 -7.25
C ASN A 225 10.26 0.31 -5.88
N SER A 226 10.30 1.60 -5.53
CA SER A 226 9.76 2.17 -4.30
C SER A 226 8.78 3.31 -4.62
N ASP A 227 7.67 3.36 -3.91
CA ASP A 227 6.59 4.34 -4.11
C ASP A 227 5.82 4.55 -2.78
N ARG A 228 4.66 5.21 -2.83
CA ARG A 228 3.81 5.44 -1.64
C ARG A 228 3.22 4.17 -1.03
N THR A 229 3.16 3.06 -1.76
CA THR A 229 2.70 1.77 -1.22
C THR A 229 3.78 1.10 -0.37
N GLY A 230 5.05 1.38 -0.66
CA GLY A 230 6.16 0.95 0.17
C GLY A 230 7.53 1.18 -0.44
N VAL A 231 8.54 1.23 0.43
CA VAL A 231 9.95 1.43 0.08
C VAL A 231 10.68 0.10 0.15
N ARG A 232 11.10 -0.42 -1.01
CA ARG A 232 11.76 -1.72 -1.11
C ARG A 232 13.25 -1.58 -0.79
N LEU A 233 13.78 -2.58 -0.10
CA LEU A 233 15.17 -2.60 0.36
C LEU A 233 15.94 -3.77 -0.24
N ILE A 234 17.23 -3.54 -0.45
CA ILE A 234 18.22 -4.54 -0.86
C ILE A 234 19.17 -4.73 0.32
N GLY A 235 19.40 -5.97 0.71
CA GLY A 235 20.32 -6.31 1.80
C GLY A 235 20.45 -7.81 2.00
N PRO A 236 20.94 -8.25 3.16
CA PRO A 236 21.12 -9.67 3.44
C PRO A 236 19.79 -10.43 3.39
N LYS A 237 19.87 -11.68 2.95
CA LYS A 237 18.73 -12.61 2.92
C LYS A 237 18.58 -13.32 4.27
N PRO A 238 17.35 -13.50 4.79
CA PRO A 238 17.12 -14.33 5.97
C PRO A 238 17.45 -15.80 5.69
N LYS A 239 17.91 -16.51 6.73
CA LYS A 239 18.06 -17.98 6.71
C LYS A 239 16.77 -18.72 7.11
N TRP A 240 15.84 -18.01 7.75
CA TRP A 240 14.54 -18.50 8.21
C TRP A 240 14.61 -19.56 9.31
N ALA A 241 13.72 -19.47 10.29
CA ALA A 241 13.61 -20.47 11.37
C ALA A 241 12.76 -21.70 10.99
N ARG A 242 12.14 -21.66 9.81
CA ARG A 242 11.24 -22.70 9.30
C ARG A 242 11.48 -22.96 7.81
N THR A 243 11.02 -24.10 7.32
CA THR A 243 11.26 -24.56 5.94
C THR A 243 10.22 -24.06 4.94
N ASP A 244 9.02 -23.73 5.38
CA ASP A 244 7.91 -23.24 4.55
C ASP A 244 6.81 -22.59 5.42
N GLY A 245 5.78 -22.05 4.78
CA GLY A 245 4.61 -21.43 5.42
C GLY A 245 3.38 -22.35 5.52
N GLY A 246 3.50 -23.65 5.23
CA GLY A 246 2.39 -24.59 5.25
C GLY A 246 1.23 -24.22 4.31
N GLU A 247 -0.01 -24.30 4.81
CA GLU A 247 -1.24 -23.98 4.05
C GLU A 247 -1.32 -22.51 3.58
N ALA A 248 -0.51 -21.63 4.16
CA ALA A 248 -0.44 -20.22 3.78
C ALA A 248 0.48 -19.95 2.57
N GLY A 249 1.37 -20.89 2.23
CA GLY A 249 2.27 -20.77 1.09
C GLY A 249 3.60 -21.52 1.26
N LEU A 250 4.31 -21.72 0.15
CA LEU A 250 5.55 -22.49 0.11
C LEU A 250 6.77 -21.76 0.68
N HIS A 251 6.74 -20.42 0.72
CA HIS A 251 7.90 -19.66 1.18
C HIS A 251 7.91 -19.57 2.73
N PRO A 252 9.06 -19.69 3.40
CA PRO A 252 9.17 -19.53 4.85
C PRO A 252 8.74 -18.17 5.40
N SER A 253 8.53 -17.16 4.55
CA SER A 253 7.96 -15.89 4.96
C SER A 253 6.43 -15.88 4.95
N ASN A 254 5.77 -16.88 4.33
CA ASN A 254 4.33 -16.93 4.20
C ASN A 254 3.63 -17.25 5.52
N ILE A 255 2.62 -16.46 5.86
CA ILE A 255 1.76 -16.67 7.04
C ILE A 255 0.31 -16.55 6.62
N HIS A 256 -0.58 -17.14 7.42
CA HIS A 256 -2.01 -16.90 7.28
C HIS A 256 -2.28 -15.41 7.35
N ASP A 257 -3.00 -14.90 6.37
CA ASP A 257 -3.09 -13.47 6.11
C ASP A 257 -3.52 -12.69 7.37
N VAL A 258 -2.75 -11.64 7.65
CA VAL A 258 -2.77 -10.80 8.85
C VAL A 258 -2.76 -9.34 8.44
N ALA A 259 -3.30 -8.47 9.29
CA ALA A 259 -3.21 -7.03 9.05
C ALA A 259 -1.83 -6.49 9.39
N TYR A 260 -1.35 -5.59 8.54
CA TYR A 260 -0.09 -4.92 8.69
C TYR A 260 -0.22 -3.58 9.40
N SER A 261 0.88 -3.16 10.00
CA SER A 261 1.09 -1.80 10.46
C SER A 261 1.77 -0.98 9.36
N ILE A 262 1.40 0.30 9.24
CA ILE A 262 2.15 1.24 8.41
C ILE A 262 3.55 1.39 9.00
N GLY A 263 4.57 1.36 8.14
CA GLY A 263 5.97 1.30 8.55
C GLY A 263 6.45 -0.07 9.00
N ALA A 264 5.64 -1.14 8.89
CA ALA A 264 6.14 -2.50 9.09
C ALA A 264 7.18 -2.83 8.01
N VAL A 265 8.25 -3.50 8.40
CA VAL A 265 9.28 -4.05 7.50
C VAL A 265 8.87 -5.46 7.13
N ASP A 266 8.10 -5.57 6.05
CA ASP A 266 7.46 -6.79 5.55
C ASP A 266 8.37 -7.56 4.59
N PHE A 267 8.49 -8.88 4.79
CA PHE A 267 9.35 -9.75 3.98
C PHE A 267 8.55 -10.48 2.90
N THR A 268 8.38 -9.81 1.75
CA THR A 268 7.76 -10.36 0.54
C THR A 268 8.69 -11.37 -0.14
N GLY A 269 8.76 -12.58 0.41
CA GLY A 269 9.83 -13.53 0.10
C GLY A 269 11.08 -13.22 0.95
N ASP A 270 12.26 -13.18 0.33
CA ASP A 270 13.53 -12.89 1.00
C ASP A 270 13.88 -11.40 1.08
N LEU A 271 13.09 -10.54 0.43
CA LEU A 271 13.38 -9.10 0.33
C LEU A 271 12.40 -8.28 1.16
N PRO A 272 12.90 -7.35 2.00
CA PRO A 272 12.03 -6.49 2.78
C PRO A 272 11.49 -5.29 2.00
N VAL A 273 10.31 -4.85 2.39
CA VAL A 273 9.67 -3.59 2.00
C VAL A 273 9.15 -2.89 3.25
N ILE A 274 9.45 -1.60 3.41
CA ILE A 274 8.81 -0.76 4.43
C ILE A 274 7.44 -0.36 3.91
N LEU A 275 6.37 -0.77 4.56
CA LEU A 275 5.00 -0.51 4.10
C LEU A 275 4.64 0.97 4.24
N GLY A 276 4.23 1.57 3.13
CA GLY A 276 3.93 3.00 3.03
C GLY A 276 2.50 3.36 3.43
N PRO A 277 2.15 4.66 3.45
CA PRO A 277 0.81 5.13 3.78
C PRO A 277 -0.27 4.75 2.76
N ASP A 278 0.11 4.41 1.51
CA ASP A 278 -0.80 3.84 0.49
C ASP A 278 -0.63 2.31 0.39
N GLY A 279 0.02 1.70 1.38
CA GLY A 279 0.37 0.28 1.41
C GLY A 279 -0.81 -0.65 1.70
N PRO A 280 -0.61 -1.96 1.53
CA PRO A 280 -1.63 -2.97 1.72
C PRO A 280 -2.02 -3.11 3.19
N SER A 281 -3.30 -3.44 3.44
CA SER A 281 -3.82 -3.68 4.79
C SER A 281 -3.58 -5.12 5.26
N LEU A 282 -4.29 -6.08 4.67
CA LEU A 282 -4.07 -7.51 4.88
C LEU A 282 -3.03 -8.03 3.89
N GLY A 283 -2.21 -8.97 4.37
CA GLY A 283 -1.37 -9.80 3.52
C GLY A 283 -0.78 -10.98 4.28
N GLY A 284 -0.09 -11.87 3.57
CA GLY A 284 0.36 -13.15 4.09
C GLY A 284 1.88 -13.30 4.15
N PHE A 285 2.58 -12.28 4.62
CA PHE A 285 4.02 -12.26 4.83
C PHE A 285 4.37 -11.78 6.25
N VAL A 286 5.49 -12.25 6.79
CA VAL A 286 5.98 -11.83 8.12
C VAL A 286 6.64 -10.45 8.08
N CYS A 287 6.54 -9.74 9.20
CA CYS A 287 7.17 -8.43 9.40
C CYS A 287 8.08 -8.47 10.63
N LEU A 288 9.35 -8.15 10.46
CA LEU A 288 10.36 -8.32 11.51
C LEU A 288 10.31 -7.19 12.55
N ALA A 289 10.17 -5.95 12.08
CA ALA A 289 10.13 -4.74 12.89
C ALA A 289 9.09 -3.75 12.33
N THR A 290 8.72 -2.76 13.12
CA THR A 290 7.82 -1.67 12.71
C THR A 290 8.45 -0.34 13.08
N LEU A 291 8.54 0.59 12.13
CA LEU A 291 8.99 1.96 12.39
C LEU A 291 8.16 2.60 13.49
N ALA A 292 8.81 3.37 14.36
CA ALA A 292 8.08 4.21 15.30
C ALA A 292 7.30 5.30 14.54
N HIS A 293 6.15 5.71 15.06
CA HIS A 293 5.30 6.73 14.43
C HIS A 293 6.06 8.03 14.13
N ALA A 294 6.87 8.47 15.10
CA ALA A 294 7.71 9.66 14.97
C ALA A 294 8.90 9.47 13.99
N GLU A 295 9.18 8.24 13.54
CA GLU A 295 10.27 7.94 12.61
C GLU A 295 9.77 7.73 11.18
N LEU A 296 8.45 7.53 10.99
CA LEU A 296 7.82 7.29 9.68
C LEU A 296 8.16 8.36 8.64
N TRP A 297 8.36 9.61 9.04
CA TRP A 297 8.65 10.69 8.12
C TRP A 297 9.94 10.48 7.31
N LYS A 298 10.94 9.77 7.90
CA LYS A 298 12.20 9.44 7.22
C LYS A 298 11.96 8.59 5.99
N MET A 299 11.00 7.64 6.06
CA MET A 299 10.61 6.81 4.91
C MET A 299 10.12 7.66 3.73
N GLY A 300 9.39 8.75 3.99
CA GLY A 300 8.93 9.68 2.96
C GLY A 300 10.04 10.42 2.22
N GLN A 301 11.25 10.42 2.77
CA GLN A 301 12.43 11.07 2.21
C GLN A 301 13.44 10.11 1.59
N LEU A 302 13.26 8.79 1.77
CA LEU A 302 14.11 7.78 1.14
C LEU A 302 14.01 7.87 -0.39
N ARG A 303 15.16 7.86 -1.05
CA ARG A 303 15.26 7.80 -2.50
C ARG A 303 16.08 6.58 -2.95
N PRO A 304 15.90 6.09 -4.18
CA PRO A 304 16.70 5.00 -4.71
C PRO A 304 18.20 5.25 -4.55
N GLY A 305 18.91 4.27 -3.99
CA GLY A 305 20.34 4.34 -3.70
C GLY A 305 20.72 4.83 -2.31
N ASP A 306 19.80 5.37 -1.51
CA ASP A 306 20.07 5.71 -0.10
C ASP A 306 20.39 4.45 0.72
N ASN A 307 21.19 4.61 1.77
CA ASN A 307 21.46 3.58 2.77
C ASN A 307 20.58 3.82 4.00
N VAL A 308 20.06 2.74 4.58
CA VAL A 308 19.21 2.72 5.77
C VAL A 308 19.78 1.72 6.76
N ARG A 309 19.96 2.14 8.00
CA ARG A 309 20.26 1.27 9.12
C ARG A 309 19.15 1.37 10.17
N PHE A 310 18.59 0.23 10.54
CA PHE A 310 17.58 0.18 11.60
C PHE A 310 18.25 0.05 12.95
N HIS A 311 17.74 0.76 13.95
CA HIS A 311 18.12 0.56 15.35
C HIS A 311 16.86 0.39 16.19
N GLN A 312 16.94 -0.50 17.17
CA GLN A 312 15.82 -0.76 18.05
C GLN A 312 15.63 0.39 19.03
N ILE A 313 14.38 0.78 19.25
CA ILE A 313 13.97 1.69 20.31
C ILE A 313 12.85 1.07 21.14
N SER A 314 12.74 1.52 22.39
CA SER A 314 11.65 1.17 23.31
C SER A 314 10.36 1.93 22.99
N ALA A 315 9.24 1.42 23.52
CA ALA A 315 7.96 2.14 23.47
C ALA A 315 8.02 3.51 24.18
N ALA A 316 8.83 3.63 25.24
CA ALA A 316 9.04 4.89 25.94
C ALA A 316 9.84 5.91 25.10
N GLU A 317 10.89 5.47 24.40
CA GLU A 317 11.62 6.32 23.44
C GLU A 317 10.72 6.76 22.28
N ALA A 318 9.93 5.84 21.71
CA ALA A 318 8.97 6.17 20.66
C ALA A 318 7.95 7.24 21.11
N GLN A 319 7.40 7.10 22.31
CA GLN A 319 6.50 8.09 22.90
C GLN A 319 7.18 9.44 23.13
N ALA A 320 8.42 9.44 23.64
CA ALA A 320 9.18 10.68 23.85
C ALA A 320 9.47 11.40 22.52
N LEU A 321 9.78 10.65 21.45
CA LEU A 321 9.96 11.21 20.10
C LEU A 321 8.65 11.84 19.58
N GLU A 322 7.51 11.18 19.75
CA GLU A 322 6.21 11.72 19.34
C GLU A 322 5.87 13.01 20.09
N ILE A 323 6.04 13.04 21.42
CA ILE A 323 5.80 14.23 22.24
C ILE A 323 6.68 15.40 21.78
N SER A 324 7.96 15.12 21.51
CA SER A 324 8.90 16.12 21.02
C SER A 324 8.47 16.69 19.66
N GLN A 325 8.08 15.82 18.72
CA GLN A 325 7.60 16.25 17.41
C GLN A 325 6.31 17.07 17.50
N ASP A 326 5.34 16.66 18.30
CA ASP A 326 4.09 17.40 18.50
C ASP A 326 4.35 18.79 19.11
N ALA A 327 5.34 18.91 20.01
CA ALA A 327 5.77 20.21 20.56
C ALA A 327 6.42 21.11 19.51
N VAL A 328 7.30 20.54 18.66
CA VAL A 328 7.93 21.28 17.55
C VAL A 328 6.87 21.78 16.57
N ILE A 329 5.90 20.94 16.21
CA ILE A 329 4.82 21.30 15.29
C ILE A 329 3.91 22.38 15.89
N ARG A 330 3.51 22.25 17.16
CA ARG A 330 2.55 23.18 17.76
C ARG A 330 3.17 24.55 18.03
N ASP A 331 4.37 24.56 18.62
CA ASP A 331 4.96 25.72 19.27
C ASP A 331 6.27 26.22 18.63
N PHE A 332 6.81 25.53 17.63
CA PHE A 332 8.17 25.77 17.09
C PHE A 332 9.23 25.84 18.20
N ARG A 333 9.18 24.86 19.12
CA ARG A 333 10.19 24.69 20.17
C ARG A 333 10.58 23.23 20.31
N LEU A 334 11.83 23.00 20.70
CA LEU A 334 12.22 21.69 21.21
C LEU A 334 11.50 21.46 22.53
N SER A 335 10.91 20.27 22.71
CA SER A 335 10.52 19.83 24.04
C SER A 335 11.77 19.46 24.83
N GLU A 336 11.78 19.72 26.14
CA GLU A 336 12.63 18.95 27.04
C GLU A 336 12.13 17.51 26.97
N ALA A 337 12.75 16.68 26.14
CA ALA A 337 12.38 15.27 26.06
C ALA A 337 12.70 14.64 27.42
N PRO A 338 11.78 13.83 28.00
CA PRO A 338 12.11 13.09 29.21
C PRO A 338 13.35 12.23 28.93
N GLN A 339 14.34 12.26 29.82
CA GLN A 339 15.49 11.38 29.68
C GLN A 339 15.01 9.94 29.80
N VAL A 340 14.92 9.24 28.67
CA VAL A 340 14.65 7.81 28.66
C VAL A 340 15.97 7.11 28.91
N ALA A 341 16.01 6.25 29.94
CA ALA A 341 17.18 5.43 30.19
C ALA A 341 17.45 4.55 28.97
N ALA A 342 18.70 4.52 28.50
CA ALA A 342 19.10 3.63 27.43
C ALA A 342 18.70 2.18 27.78
N VAL A 343 18.00 1.55 26.85
CA VAL A 343 17.51 0.18 27.00
C VAL A 343 18.67 -0.76 27.32
N LYS A 344 18.62 -1.44 28.47
CA LYS A 344 19.51 -2.56 28.79
C LYS A 344 18.80 -3.87 28.41
N GLY A 345 19.04 -4.35 27.20
CA GLY A 345 18.52 -5.64 26.70
C GLY A 345 17.35 -5.50 25.71
N VAL A 346 17.32 -6.35 24.70
CA VAL A 346 16.31 -6.35 23.64
C VAL A 346 14.99 -6.90 24.22
N ASP A 347 13.98 -6.04 24.42
CA ASP A 347 12.61 -6.51 24.66
C ASP A 347 12.17 -7.36 23.46
N GLY A 348 11.66 -8.57 23.71
CA GLY A 348 11.18 -9.46 22.67
C GLY A 348 9.89 -8.95 21.99
N PRO A 349 9.55 -9.46 20.79
CA PRO A 349 8.40 -8.98 20.04
C PRO A 349 7.07 -9.55 20.57
N ILE A 350 7.13 -10.53 21.48
CA ILE A 350 5.99 -11.13 22.19
C ILE A 350 5.88 -10.44 23.55
N LEU A 351 4.83 -9.64 23.73
CA LEU A 351 4.55 -8.87 24.95
C LEU A 351 3.94 -9.74 26.06
N HIS A 352 3.09 -10.69 25.68
CA HIS A 352 2.47 -11.62 26.62
C HIS A 352 2.03 -12.91 25.92
N THR A 353 1.94 -14.00 26.67
CA THR A 353 1.41 -15.28 26.20
C THR A 353 0.45 -15.85 27.23
N ILE A 354 -0.77 -16.16 26.80
CA ILE A 354 -1.69 -17.03 27.54
C ILE A 354 -1.46 -18.45 26.99
N PRO A 355 -0.97 -19.40 27.81
CA PRO A 355 -0.65 -20.74 27.35
C PRO A 355 -1.91 -21.52 26.96
N GLU A 356 -1.74 -22.51 26.09
CA GLU A 356 -2.80 -23.46 25.75
C GLU A 356 -3.16 -24.33 26.96
N SER A 357 -4.45 -24.62 27.12
CA SER A 357 -4.96 -25.62 28.06
C SER A 357 -6.18 -26.31 27.46
N THR A 358 -6.75 -27.29 28.17
CA THR A 358 -7.98 -27.98 27.74
C THR A 358 -9.19 -27.07 27.56
N GLN A 359 -9.20 -25.88 28.17
CA GLN A 359 -10.30 -24.92 28.11
C GLN A 359 -9.90 -23.58 27.48
N GLN A 360 -8.64 -23.41 27.08
CA GLN A 360 -8.11 -22.14 26.60
C GLN A 360 -7.23 -22.36 25.38
N THR A 361 -7.63 -21.78 24.25
CA THR A 361 -6.74 -21.65 23.09
C THR A 361 -5.57 -20.73 23.44
N ARG A 362 -4.35 -21.08 23.04
CA ARG A 362 -3.18 -20.21 23.20
C ARG A 362 -3.44 -18.82 22.61
N VAL A 363 -3.02 -17.77 23.32
CA VAL A 363 -3.07 -16.38 22.85
C VAL A 363 -1.68 -15.76 22.91
N LEU A 364 -1.25 -15.12 21.84
CA LEU A 364 -0.02 -14.33 21.79
C LEU A 364 -0.38 -12.86 21.58
N TYR A 365 0.23 -12.00 22.38
CA TYR A 365 0.15 -10.55 22.21
C TYR A 365 1.51 -10.07 21.71
N ARG A 366 1.55 -9.49 20.51
CA ARG A 366 2.78 -9.06 19.85
C ARG A 366 2.82 -7.56 19.64
N GLN A 367 4.04 -7.02 19.71
CA GLN A 367 4.34 -5.63 19.38
C GLN A 367 4.12 -5.38 17.88
N GLY A 368 3.27 -4.42 17.50
CA GLY A 368 3.01 -4.04 16.11
C GLY A 368 3.45 -2.60 15.78
N GLY A 369 4.55 -2.12 16.39
CA GLY A 369 4.90 -0.69 16.44
C GLY A 369 4.26 0.03 17.62
N ASP A 370 4.55 1.32 17.81
CA ASP A 370 4.09 2.12 18.96
C ASP A 370 2.61 2.54 18.88
N LYS A 371 1.97 2.29 17.73
CA LYS A 371 0.54 2.56 17.48
C LYS A 371 -0.30 1.31 17.25
N ASN A 372 0.28 0.11 17.23
CA ASN A 372 -0.49 -1.10 16.97
C ASN A 372 -0.07 -2.29 17.84
N MET A 373 -1.01 -3.20 18.06
CA MET A 373 -0.80 -4.47 18.73
C MET A 373 -1.45 -5.59 17.92
N LEU A 374 -0.79 -6.75 17.86
CA LEU A 374 -1.31 -7.92 17.18
C LEU A 374 -1.64 -9.01 18.20
N VAL A 375 -2.90 -9.44 18.24
CA VAL A 375 -3.36 -10.59 19.02
C VAL A 375 -3.45 -11.80 18.09
N GLU A 376 -2.82 -12.92 18.43
CA GLU A 376 -2.87 -14.14 17.63
C GLU A 376 -3.40 -15.33 18.43
N TYR A 377 -4.29 -16.12 17.84
CA TYR A 377 -4.92 -17.28 18.47
C TYR A 377 -4.44 -18.61 17.89
N GLY A 378 -4.14 -19.58 18.77
CA GLY A 378 -3.96 -20.99 18.40
C GLY A 378 -2.72 -21.28 17.53
N PRO A 379 -2.67 -22.45 16.88
CA PRO A 379 -1.59 -22.80 15.94
C PRO A 379 -1.74 -22.09 14.58
N LEU A 380 -0.69 -22.17 13.74
CA LEU A 380 -0.69 -21.64 12.37
C LEU A 380 -1.48 -22.55 11.43
N VAL A 381 -2.81 -22.50 11.53
CA VAL A 381 -3.75 -23.29 10.71
C VAL A 381 -4.93 -22.43 10.24
N LEU A 382 -5.55 -22.84 9.14
CA LEU A 382 -6.86 -22.32 8.73
C LEU A 382 -7.99 -23.02 9.49
N ASP A 383 -8.44 -22.38 10.58
CA ASP A 383 -9.54 -22.85 11.42
C ASP A 383 -10.54 -21.71 11.70
N PHE A 384 -11.82 -21.94 11.34
CA PHE A 384 -12.89 -20.98 11.57
C PHE A 384 -13.18 -20.77 13.06
N ASN A 385 -12.90 -21.74 13.94
CA ASN A 385 -13.05 -21.55 15.38
C ASN A 385 -12.15 -20.41 15.88
N LEU A 386 -10.91 -20.31 15.39
CA LEU A 386 -10.00 -19.21 15.71
C LEU A 386 -10.56 -17.86 15.22
N ARG A 387 -11.16 -17.84 14.02
CA ARG A 387 -11.80 -16.63 13.47
C ARG A 387 -13.02 -16.19 14.27
N PHE A 388 -13.79 -17.13 14.81
CA PHE A 388 -14.91 -16.85 15.70
C PHE A 388 -14.45 -16.34 17.07
N ARG A 389 -13.34 -16.86 17.61
CA ARG A 389 -12.73 -16.31 18.83
C ARG A 389 -12.29 -14.85 18.65
N ILE A 390 -11.69 -14.53 17.52
CA ILE A 390 -11.36 -13.14 17.15
C ILE A 390 -12.61 -12.28 17.07
N HIS A 391 -13.68 -12.81 16.48
CA HIS A 391 -14.93 -12.07 16.39
C HIS A 391 -15.51 -11.78 17.78
N ALA A 392 -15.46 -12.73 18.71
CA ALA A 392 -15.88 -12.52 20.09
C ALA A 392 -15.07 -11.39 20.75
N LEU A 393 -13.74 -11.38 20.57
CA LEU A 393 -12.89 -10.27 21.05
C LEU A 393 -13.26 -8.93 20.41
N MET A 394 -13.42 -8.90 19.09
CA MET A 394 -13.82 -7.68 18.37
C MET A 394 -15.15 -7.13 18.86
N VAL A 395 -16.15 -7.99 19.07
CA VAL A 395 -17.48 -7.59 19.57
C VAL A 395 -17.36 -7.07 21.01
N TRP A 396 -16.60 -7.74 21.88
CA TRP A 396 -16.37 -7.28 23.25
C TRP A 396 -15.72 -5.89 23.27
N LEU A 397 -14.68 -5.67 22.45
CA LEU A 397 -14.00 -4.39 22.32
C LEU A 397 -14.94 -3.30 21.78
N GLN A 398 -15.71 -3.62 20.73
CA GLN A 398 -16.68 -2.69 20.16
C GLN A 398 -17.73 -2.28 21.19
N GLN A 399 -18.27 -3.23 21.96
CA GLN A 399 -19.21 -2.93 23.05
C GLN A 399 -18.58 -2.08 24.16
N ALA A 400 -17.30 -2.28 24.47
CA ALA A 400 -16.58 -1.43 25.42
C ALA A 400 -16.38 0.00 24.89
N ILE A 401 -16.14 0.17 23.59
CA ILE A 401 -16.03 1.47 22.91
C ILE A 401 -17.40 2.17 22.90
N ASP A 402 -18.43 1.49 22.40
CA ASP A 402 -19.79 2.03 22.27
C ASP A 402 -20.39 2.41 23.63
N GLY A 403 -20.07 1.62 24.67
CA GLY A 403 -20.45 1.91 26.05
C GLY A 403 -19.56 2.96 26.75
N GLY A 404 -18.56 3.53 26.07
CA GLY A 404 -17.66 4.56 26.60
C GLY A 404 -16.64 4.09 27.64
N ARG A 405 -16.53 2.78 27.88
CA ARG A 405 -15.56 2.17 28.82
C ARG A 405 -14.14 2.13 28.25
N LEU A 406 -14.01 2.10 26.93
CA LEU A 406 -12.73 2.07 26.22
C LEU A 406 -12.65 3.22 25.22
N LYS A 407 -11.56 3.99 25.30
CA LYS A 407 -11.24 5.09 24.37
C LYS A 407 -9.84 4.88 23.81
N GLY A 408 -9.58 5.43 22.62
CA GLY A 408 -8.26 5.42 22.00
C GLY A 408 -8.01 4.26 21.03
N ILE A 409 -8.95 3.33 20.81
CA ILE A 409 -8.89 2.44 19.64
C ILE A 409 -9.31 3.26 18.40
N VAL A 410 -8.48 3.22 17.36
CA VAL A 410 -8.72 3.88 16.07
C VAL A 410 -9.47 2.94 15.15
N ASP A 411 -8.95 1.74 14.95
CA ASP A 411 -9.60 0.68 14.17
C ASP A 411 -9.13 -0.72 14.61
N MET A 412 -9.89 -1.74 14.21
CA MET A 412 -9.65 -3.15 14.50
C MET A 412 -9.76 -3.96 13.21
N THR A 413 -8.68 -4.64 12.83
CA THR A 413 -8.61 -5.37 11.56
C THR A 413 -8.40 -6.87 11.79
N PRO A 414 -9.41 -7.72 11.50
CA PRO A 414 -9.28 -9.16 11.64
C PRO A 414 -8.48 -9.77 10.49
N GLY A 415 -7.49 -10.58 10.84
CA GLY A 415 -6.91 -11.58 9.95
C GLY A 415 -7.61 -12.93 10.09
N ILE A 416 -6.97 -13.99 9.60
CA ILE A 416 -7.49 -15.36 9.70
C ILE A 416 -7.54 -15.84 11.16
N ARG A 417 -6.42 -15.69 11.85
CA ARG A 417 -6.20 -16.16 13.23
C ARG A 417 -5.59 -15.07 14.12
N SER A 418 -5.78 -13.81 13.72
CA SER A 418 -5.29 -12.66 14.45
C SER A 418 -6.23 -11.47 14.42
N LEU A 419 -6.08 -10.58 15.41
CA LEU A 419 -6.69 -9.27 15.46
C LEU A 419 -5.60 -8.21 15.57
N HIS A 420 -5.52 -7.34 14.57
CA HIS A 420 -4.69 -6.15 14.63
C HIS A 420 -5.50 -5.00 15.21
N ILE A 421 -4.92 -4.31 16.19
CA ILE A 421 -5.57 -3.22 16.92
C ILE A 421 -4.70 -1.97 16.75
N HIS A 422 -5.22 -0.99 16.01
CA HIS A 422 -4.61 0.33 15.86
C HIS A 422 -5.16 1.25 16.95
N PHE A 423 -4.28 1.92 17.69
CA PHE A 423 -4.65 2.74 18.83
C PHE A 423 -3.87 4.06 18.87
N ASP A 424 -4.51 5.10 19.42
CA ASP A 424 -3.87 6.35 19.77
C ASP A 424 -3.16 6.19 21.12
N SER A 425 -1.84 6.00 21.06
CA SER A 425 -0.98 5.84 22.25
C SER A 425 -1.02 7.03 23.23
N LYS A 426 -1.50 8.21 22.80
CA LYS A 426 -1.69 9.38 23.68
C LYS A 426 -2.93 9.25 24.56
N LEU A 427 -3.96 8.54 24.10
CA LEU A 427 -5.19 8.27 24.85
C LEU A 427 -5.16 6.91 25.55
N LEU A 428 -4.51 5.92 24.92
CA LEU A 428 -4.44 4.55 25.38
C LEU A 428 -3.00 4.03 25.28
N PRO A 429 -2.20 4.14 26.35
CA PRO A 429 -0.85 3.59 26.37
C PRO A 429 -0.84 2.08 26.07
N ARG A 430 0.20 1.61 25.36
CA ARG A 430 0.32 0.20 24.91
C ARG A 430 0.10 -0.80 26.05
N ASP A 431 0.76 -0.60 27.18
CA ASP A 431 0.72 -1.57 28.28
C ASP A 431 -0.66 -1.62 28.95
N LYS A 432 -1.37 -0.49 28.96
CA LYS A 432 -2.77 -0.45 29.41
C LYS A 432 -3.69 -1.20 28.44
N LEU A 433 -3.48 -1.07 27.12
CA LEU A 433 -4.21 -1.87 26.13
C LEU A 433 -3.94 -3.37 26.37
N LEU A 434 -2.68 -3.76 26.59
CA LEU A 434 -2.31 -5.15 26.88
C LEU A 434 -3.07 -5.71 28.10
N GLU A 435 -3.08 -4.97 29.21
CA GLU A 435 -3.81 -5.36 30.43
C GLU A 435 -5.32 -5.54 30.18
N ILE A 436 -5.92 -4.62 29.40
CA ILE A 436 -7.33 -4.69 29.01
C ILE A 436 -7.59 -5.95 28.19
N LEU A 437 -6.73 -6.27 27.21
CA LEU A 437 -6.92 -7.44 26.34
C LEU A 437 -6.72 -8.77 27.10
N ILE A 438 -5.75 -8.83 28.02
CA ILE A 438 -5.55 -10.00 28.89
C ILE A 438 -6.77 -10.21 29.80
N SER A 439 -7.36 -9.11 30.28
CA SER A 439 -8.57 -9.18 31.11
C SER A 439 -9.79 -9.59 30.28
N ALA A 440 -9.95 -9.02 29.08
CA ALA A 440 -11.05 -9.32 28.17
C ALA A 440 -11.10 -10.80 27.81
N GLU A 441 -9.95 -11.45 27.58
CA GLU A 441 -9.87 -12.87 27.21
C GLU A 441 -10.59 -13.79 28.22
N LYS A 442 -10.59 -13.42 29.51
CA LYS A 442 -11.27 -14.16 30.59
C LYS A 442 -12.79 -14.00 30.59
N GLU A 443 -13.30 -12.94 29.94
CA GLU A 443 -14.71 -12.60 29.87
C GLU A 443 -15.36 -12.99 28.55
N LEU A 444 -14.56 -13.37 27.55
CA LEU A 444 -15.09 -13.70 26.23
C LEU A 444 -16.01 -14.93 26.30
N PRO A 445 -17.15 -14.89 25.59
CA PRO A 445 -18.08 -16.01 25.56
C PRO A 445 -17.44 -17.25 24.94
N ALA A 446 -17.98 -18.40 25.32
CA ALA A 446 -17.71 -19.67 24.65
C ALA A 446 -18.21 -19.59 23.19
N ILE A 447 -17.46 -20.16 22.25
CA ILE A 447 -17.70 -19.95 20.81
C ILE A 447 -18.53 -21.06 20.16
N GLU A 448 -18.70 -22.19 20.84
CA GLU A 448 -19.20 -23.44 20.28
C GLU A 448 -20.61 -23.30 19.71
N ASP A 449 -21.45 -22.51 20.37
CA ASP A 449 -22.83 -22.20 19.97
C ASP A 449 -22.98 -20.81 19.32
N MET A 450 -21.87 -20.14 18.95
CA MET A 450 -21.94 -18.84 18.29
C MET A 450 -22.56 -18.94 16.89
N GLU A 451 -23.42 -17.98 16.60
CA GLU A 451 -23.95 -17.74 15.26
C GLU A 451 -23.68 -16.29 14.85
N VAL A 452 -23.39 -16.09 13.57
CA VAL A 452 -23.19 -14.76 12.98
C VAL A 452 -24.15 -14.56 11.81
N PRO A 453 -24.75 -13.37 11.66
CA PRO A 453 -25.49 -13.03 10.45
C PRO A 453 -24.59 -13.17 9.22
N THR A 454 -25.07 -13.86 8.20
CA THR A 454 -24.34 -14.11 6.94
C THR A 454 -25.24 -13.82 5.76
N ARG A 455 -24.68 -13.22 4.71
CA ARG A 455 -25.35 -13.12 3.41
C ARG A 455 -24.73 -14.10 2.43
N ILE A 456 -25.53 -14.85 1.70
CA ILE A 456 -25.05 -15.61 0.54
C ILE A 456 -25.14 -14.70 -0.68
N VAL A 457 -23.99 -14.23 -1.15
CA VAL A 457 -23.85 -13.31 -2.28
C VAL A 457 -23.47 -14.10 -3.52
N HIS A 458 -24.38 -14.15 -4.50
CA HIS A 458 -24.19 -14.87 -5.76
C HIS A 458 -23.53 -13.95 -6.79
N LEU A 459 -22.29 -14.23 -7.17
CA LEU A 459 -21.49 -13.41 -8.08
C LEU A 459 -21.35 -14.08 -9.46
N PRO A 460 -21.54 -13.34 -10.57
CA PRO A 460 -21.22 -13.85 -11.90
C PRO A 460 -19.71 -14.02 -12.05
N LEU A 461 -19.25 -15.13 -12.62
CA LEU A 461 -17.84 -15.37 -12.91
C LEU A 461 -17.62 -15.74 -14.37
N SER A 462 -16.88 -14.89 -15.08
CA SER A 462 -16.29 -15.23 -16.38
C SER A 462 -15.06 -16.10 -16.14
N TRP A 463 -15.18 -17.39 -16.47
CA TRP A 463 -14.14 -18.40 -16.26
C TRP A 463 -12.98 -18.21 -17.24
N ASN A 464 -11.74 -18.19 -16.73
CA ASN A 464 -10.53 -17.93 -17.51
C ASN A 464 -10.62 -16.68 -18.42
N ASP A 465 -11.19 -15.60 -17.88
CA ASP A 465 -11.47 -14.34 -18.57
C ASP A 465 -10.25 -13.79 -19.36
N PRO A 466 -10.45 -13.18 -20.55
CA PRO A 466 -9.33 -12.65 -21.35
C PRO A 466 -8.46 -11.62 -20.61
N SER A 467 -9.02 -10.86 -19.67
CA SER A 467 -8.23 -9.91 -18.88
C SER A 467 -7.27 -10.59 -17.91
N VAL A 468 -7.63 -11.75 -17.34
CA VAL A 468 -6.69 -12.51 -16.47
C VAL A 468 -5.63 -13.22 -17.30
N GLN A 469 -5.97 -13.68 -18.52
CA GLN A 469 -4.98 -14.19 -19.47
C GLN A 469 -3.98 -13.10 -19.87
N LEU A 470 -4.44 -11.87 -20.07
CA LEU A 470 -3.57 -10.72 -20.32
C LEU A 470 -2.62 -10.46 -19.15
N ALA A 471 -3.10 -10.56 -17.90
CA ALA A 471 -2.25 -10.40 -16.72
C ALA A 471 -1.15 -11.48 -16.65
N MET A 472 -1.49 -12.74 -16.92
CA MET A 472 -0.51 -13.85 -17.00
C MET A 472 0.52 -13.61 -18.12
N LYS A 473 0.06 -13.19 -19.30
CA LYS A 473 0.95 -12.86 -20.42
C LYS A 473 1.91 -11.71 -20.08
N LYS A 474 1.42 -10.63 -19.47
CA LYS A 474 2.26 -9.51 -19.01
C LYS A 474 3.32 -10.00 -18.02
N TYR A 475 2.93 -10.80 -17.02
CA TYR A 475 3.86 -11.36 -16.04
C TYR A 475 4.98 -12.19 -16.68
N MET A 476 4.64 -13.06 -17.63
CA MET A 476 5.63 -13.87 -18.35
C MET A 476 6.58 -13.03 -19.20
N GLN A 477 6.13 -11.88 -19.70
CA GLN A 477 6.93 -10.98 -20.53
C GLN A 477 7.89 -10.12 -19.70
N SER A 478 7.43 -9.58 -18.57
CA SER A 478 8.15 -8.53 -17.84
C SER A 478 8.74 -8.97 -16.51
N VAL A 479 8.27 -10.07 -15.92
CA VAL A 479 8.64 -10.44 -14.55
C VAL A 479 9.36 -11.79 -14.51
N ARG A 480 8.66 -12.87 -14.82
CA ARG A 480 9.22 -14.23 -14.72
C ARG A 480 8.51 -15.18 -15.66
N LYS A 481 9.15 -15.51 -16.78
CA LYS A 481 8.62 -16.42 -17.79
C LYS A 481 8.60 -17.89 -17.34
N ASP A 482 9.63 -18.30 -16.63
CA ASP A 482 9.94 -19.69 -16.25
C ASP A 482 9.33 -20.12 -14.90
N ALA A 483 8.33 -19.37 -14.40
CA ALA A 483 7.68 -19.73 -13.14
C ALA A 483 6.84 -21.02 -13.30
N PRO A 484 6.75 -21.88 -12.26
CA PRO A 484 6.04 -23.15 -12.37
C PRO A 484 4.52 -23.06 -12.63
N TRP A 485 3.93 -21.91 -12.30
CA TRP A 485 2.51 -21.62 -12.55
C TRP A 485 2.25 -21.08 -13.97
N ASN A 486 3.29 -20.82 -14.75
CA ASN A 486 3.14 -20.43 -16.15
C ASN A 486 3.09 -21.66 -17.07
N PRO A 487 2.45 -21.57 -18.25
CA PRO A 487 1.73 -20.40 -18.77
C PRO A 487 0.28 -20.28 -18.26
N ASP A 488 -0.20 -21.25 -17.48
CA ASP A 488 -1.60 -21.38 -17.13
C ASP A 488 -1.78 -21.69 -15.63
N ASN A 489 -2.32 -20.71 -14.91
CA ASN A 489 -2.59 -20.81 -13.48
C ASN A 489 -3.62 -21.90 -13.15
N ILE A 490 -4.62 -22.12 -14.00
CA ILE A 490 -5.71 -23.09 -13.76
C ILE A 490 -5.19 -24.52 -13.93
N GLU A 491 -4.27 -24.74 -14.85
CA GLU A 491 -3.53 -25.99 -14.91
C GLU A 491 -2.65 -26.16 -13.65
N PHE A 492 -1.95 -25.11 -13.23
CA PHE A 492 -1.12 -25.18 -12.03
C PHE A 492 -1.89 -25.58 -10.76
N ILE A 493 -2.89 -24.78 -10.35
CA ILE A 493 -4.25 -25.28 -10.18
C ILE A 493 -4.45 -26.78 -9.88
N ARG A 494 -4.90 -27.44 -10.95
CA ARG A 494 -5.15 -28.86 -11.04
C ARG A 494 -3.96 -29.68 -10.56
N ARG A 495 -2.77 -29.39 -11.08
CA ARG A 495 -1.56 -30.20 -10.85
C ARG A 495 -1.14 -30.23 -9.38
N ILE A 496 -1.03 -29.06 -8.74
CA ILE A 496 -0.58 -28.97 -7.35
C ILE A 496 -1.59 -29.57 -6.36
N ASN A 497 -2.87 -29.64 -6.75
CA ASN A 497 -3.94 -30.24 -5.96
C ASN A 497 -4.22 -31.72 -6.28
N GLY A 498 -3.51 -32.29 -7.27
CA GLY A 498 -3.69 -33.69 -7.66
C GLY A 498 -5.05 -33.97 -8.30
N LEU A 499 -5.65 -32.97 -8.95
CA LEU A 499 -6.94 -33.14 -9.63
C LEU A 499 -6.76 -33.77 -11.01
N ASP A 500 -7.78 -34.49 -11.45
CA ASP A 500 -7.70 -35.31 -12.65
C ASP A 500 -7.88 -34.46 -13.93
N SER A 501 -8.63 -33.35 -13.84
CA SER A 501 -8.91 -32.44 -14.96
C SER A 501 -9.06 -30.97 -14.55
N ILE A 502 -8.93 -30.05 -15.52
CA ILE A 502 -9.27 -28.63 -15.34
C ILE A 502 -10.77 -28.46 -15.02
N GLU A 503 -11.63 -29.34 -15.53
CA GLU A 503 -13.06 -29.32 -15.21
C GLU A 503 -13.32 -29.63 -13.74
N ASP A 504 -12.48 -30.40 -13.05
CA ASP A 504 -12.58 -30.59 -11.60
C ASP A 504 -12.26 -29.29 -10.84
N VAL A 505 -11.25 -28.53 -11.29
CA VAL A 505 -10.93 -27.20 -10.72
C VAL A 505 -12.14 -26.27 -10.87
N LYS A 506 -12.71 -26.24 -12.08
CA LYS A 506 -13.88 -25.44 -12.41
C LYS A 506 -15.08 -25.82 -11.55
N ARG A 507 -15.41 -27.11 -11.47
CA ARG A 507 -16.50 -27.63 -10.64
C ARG A 507 -16.34 -27.20 -9.19
N ILE A 508 -15.16 -27.41 -8.59
CA ILE A 508 -14.89 -27.04 -7.20
C ILE A 508 -15.09 -25.53 -6.96
N ILE A 509 -14.61 -24.67 -7.88
CA ILE A 509 -14.76 -23.22 -7.74
C ILE A 509 -16.23 -22.77 -7.81
N PHE A 510 -17.03 -23.37 -8.68
CA PHE A 510 -18.46 -23.02 -8.80
C PHE A 510 -19.34 -23.67 -7.72
N GLU A 511 -18.94 -24.81 -7.14
CA GLU A 511 -19.67 -25.48 -6.05
C GLU A 511 -19.28 -24.95 -4.65
N ALA A 512 -18.17 -24.24 -4.53
CA ALA A 512 -17.70 -23.70 -3.26
C ALA A 512 -18.59 -22.56 -2.73
N SER A 513 -18.81 -22.59 -1.41
CA SER A 513 -19.31 -21.46 -0.61
C SER A 513 -18.12 -20.87 0.15
N TYR A 514 -17.71 -19.66 -0.20
CA TYR A 514 -16.52 -19.01 0.38
C TYR A 514 -16.93 -18.10 1.54
N LEU A 515 -16.60 -18.48 2.77
CA LEU A 515 -16.83 -17.63 3.93
C LEU A 515 -15.78 -16.51 3.98
N ILE A 516 -16.23 -15.25 3.95
CA ILE A 516 -15.37 -14.07 3.96
C ILE A 516 -14.90 -13.78 5.39
N MET A 517 -13.61 -13.97 5.65
CA MET A 517 -13.04 -13.82 6.99
C MET A 517 -12.47 -12.41 7.23
N GLY A 518 -12.01 -11.76 6.18
CA GLY A 518 -11.46 -10.41 6.20
C GLY A 518 -11.73 -9.67 4.89
N LEU A 519 -11.45 -8.37 4.89
CA LEU A 519 -11.54 -7.50 3.72
C LEU A 519 -10.23 -6.70 3.60
N GLY A 520 -9.88 -6.30 2.38
CA GLY A 520 -8.65 -5.59 2.11
C GLY A 520 -7.46 -6.49 1.74
N ASP A 521 -7.70 -7.69 1.18
CA ASP A 521 -6.69 -8.61 0.62
C ASP A 521 -6.83 -8.72 -0.93
N VAL A 522 -6.31 -7.78 -1.73
CA VAL A 522 -5.69 -6.54 -1.28
C VAL A 522 -6.44 -5.31 -1.78
N TYR A 523 -6.61 -4.34 -0.87
CA TYR A 523 -7.29 -3.06 -1.05
C TYR A 523 -8.82 -3.09 -1.28
N LEU A 524 -9.48 -1.98 -0.93
CA LEU A 524 -10.83 -1.59 -1.35
C LEU A 524 -11.91 -2.68 -1.29
N GLY A 525 -12.03 -3.34 -0.13
CA GLY A 525 -13.04 -4.35 0.10
C GLY A 525 -12.77 -5.69 -0.57
N ALA A 526 -11.57 -5.90 -1.14
CA ALA A 526 -11.17 -7.20 -1.67
C ALA A 526 -11.29 -8.29 -0.58
N PRO A 527 -12.10 -9.33 -0.78
CA PRO A 527 -12.36 -10.32 0.25
C PRO A 527 -11.17 -11.25 0.45
N LEU A 528 -10.94 -11.63 1.70
CA LEU A 528 -10.17 -12.81 2.08
C LEU A 528 -11.15 -13.92 2.47
N GLY A 529 -11.44 -14.82 1.53
CA GLY A 529 -12.40 -15.90 1.70
C GLY A 529 -11.76 -17.28 1.75
N ALA A 530 -12.39 -18.22 2.44
CA ALA A 530 -12.05 -19.64 2.34
C ALA A 530 -13.30 -20.50 2.16
N PRO A 531 -13.24 -21.57 1.35
CA PRO A 531 -14.33 -22.52 1.24
C PRO A 531 -14.73 -23.11 2.61
N VAL A 532 -16.04 -23.10 2.87
CA VAL A 532 -16.63 -23.72 4.06
C VAL A 532 -16.32 -25.21 4.06
N ASP A 533 -16.57 -25.92 2.95
CA ASP A 533 -16.16 -27.31 2.81
C ASP A 533 -14.63 -27.43 2.61
N PRO A 534 -13.89 -28.12 3.51
CA PRO A 534 -12.46 -28.32 3.36
C PRO A 534 -12.06 -29.04 2.06
N ARG A 535 -12.96 -29.82 1.46
CA ARG A 535 -12.73 -30.50 0.17
C ARG A 535 -12.70 -29.53 -1.02
N HIS A 536 -13.15 -28.29 -0.83
CA HIS A 536 -13.10 -27.25 -1.85
C HIS A 536 -11.91 -26.29 -1.69
N ARG A 537 -11.10 -26.46 -0.64
CA ARG A 537 -9.92 -25.62 -0.38
C ARG A 537 -8.77 -26.02 -1.31
N LEU A 538 -8.77 -25.46 -2.51
CA LEU A 538 -7.65 -25.61 -3.45
C LEU A 538 -6.44 -24.85 -2.90
N VAL A 539 -5.36 -25.58 -2.56
CA VAL A 539 -4.14 -25.00 -2.00
C VAL A 539 -3.17 -24.68 -3.12
N THR A 540 -2.68 -23.45 -3.16
CA THR A 540 -1.73 -22.96 -4.17
C THR A 540 -0.57 -22.22 -3.52
N THR A 541 0.44 -21.83 -4.30
CA THR A 541 1.38 -20.79 -3.87
C THR A 541 0.94 -19.41 -4.35
N LYS A 542 1.33 -18.38 -3.60
CA LYS A 542 1.38 -17.00 -4.13
C LYS A 542 2.55 -16.90 -5.14
N TYR A 543 2.42 -16.00 -6.11
CA TYR A 543 3.45 -15.68 -7.10
C TYR A 543 4.75 -15.24 -6.43
N ASN A 544 5.89 -15.60 -7.03
CA ASN A 544 7.22 -15.18 -6.60
C ASN A 544 8.12 -14.78 -7.80
N PRO A 545 8.42 -13.48 -7.98
CA PRO A 545 7.81 -12.33 -7.29
C PRO A 545 6.35 -12.12 -7.75
N ALA A 546 5.59 -11.31 -7.01
CA ALA A 546 4.20 -10.97 -7.33
C ALA A 546 4.05 -10.24 -8.68
N ARG A 547 2.85 -10.26 -9.28
CA ARG A 547 2.55 -9.47 -10.48
C ARG A 547 2.57 -7.98 -10.16
N THR A 548 3.04 -7.18 -11.10
CA THR A 548 2.98 -5.71 -11.04
C THR A 548 1.59 -5.17 -11.40
N TRP A 549 0.79 -5.92 -12.17
CA TRP A 549 -0.57 -5.54 -12.57
C TRP A 549 -1.52 -6.75 -12.56
N THR A 550 -2.71 -6.54 -12.01
CA THR A 550 -3.85 -7.45 -11.97
C THR A 550 -5.11 -6.63 -12.29
N PRO A 551 -5.98 -7.10 -13.19
CA PRO A 551 -7.18 -6.34 -13.54
C PRO A 551 -8.17 -6.29 -12.37
N GLU A 552 -8.91 -5.19 -12.31
CA GLU A 552 -9.97 -4.99 -11.34
C GLU A 552 -11.00 -6.15 -11.38
N ASN A 553 -11.26 -6.71 -10.20
CA ASN A 553 -12.17 -7.83 -9.91
C ASN A 553 -11.80 -9.14 -10.58
N ALA A 554 -10.52 -9.33 -10.90
CA ALA A 554 -9.99 -10.66 -11.09
C ALA A 554 -10.24 -11.49 -9.82
N VAL A 555 -10.57 -12.77 -10.01
CA VAL A 555 -10.70 -13.75 -8.94
C VAL A 555 -9.44 -14.59 -8.92
N GLY A 556 -8.85 -14.78 -7.73
CA GLY A 556 -7.62 -15.54 -7.56
C GLY A 556 -7.63 -16.45 -6.34
N ILE A 557 -6.79 -17.49 -6.38
CA ILE A 557 -6.55 -18.44 -5.30
C ILE A 557 -5.08 -18.37 -4.85
N GLY A 558 -4.82 -18.15 -3.56
CA GLY A 558 -3.48 -18.02 -2.98
C GLY A 558 -3.41 -18.71 -1.63
N GLY A 559 -2.54 -19.71 -1.46
CA GLY A 559 -2.70 -20.63 -0.33
C GLY A 559 -4.04 -21.34 -0.46
N ALA A 560 -4.78 -21.49 0.64
CA ALA A 560 -6.15 -22.02 0.66
C ALA A 560 -7.23 -20.93 0.47
N TYR A 561 -6.85 -19.71 0.09
CA TYR A 561 -7.72 -18.54 0.12
C TYR A 561 -8.16 -18.08 -1.25
N MET A 562 -9.38 -17.54 -1.32
CA MET A 562 -9.94 -16.85 -2.48
C MET A 562 -9.92 -15.34 -2.23
N CYS A 563 -9.53 -14.58 -3.25
CA CYS A 563 -9.69 -13.14 -3.29
C CYS A 563 -10.37 -12.64 -4.56
N VAL A 564 -10.97 -11.45 -4.48
CA VAL A 564 -11.46 -10.68 -5.62
C VAL A 564 -10.83 -9.28 -5.57
N TYR A 565 -9.96 -8.95 -6.52
CA TYR A 565 -9.21 -7.69 -6.49
C TYR A 565 -10.15 -6.48 -6.58
N GLY A 566 -10.16 -5.61 -5.56
CA GLY A 566 -11.11 -4.49 -5.48
C GLY A 566 -10.86 -3.36 -6.48
N MET A 567 -9.64 -3.28 -7.00
CA MET A 567 -9.12 -2.26 -7.93
C MET A 567 -8.06 -2.91 -8.83
N GLU A 568 -7.59 -2.18 -9.85
CA GLU A 568 -6.37 -2.57 -10.56
C GLU A 568 -5.15 -2.41 -9.64
N SER A 569 -4.42 -3.49 -9.38
CA SER A 569 -3.32 -3.48 -8.41
C SER A 569 -2.25 -4.52 -8.71
N PRO A 570 -1.06 -4.45 -8.06
CA PRO A 570 -0.20 -5.62 -7.90
C PRO A 570 -0.96 -6.79 -7.24
N GLY A 571 -0.52 -8.02 -7.47
CA GLY A 571 -1.22 -9.19 -6.94
C GLY A 571 -0.42 -10.50 -6.98
N GLY A 572 -0.59 -11.31 -5.94
CA GLY A 572 0.14 -12.58 -5.76
C GLY A 572 -0.68 -13.84 -6.03
N TYR A 573 -2.01 -13.78 -6.16
CA TYR A 573 -2.86 -14.99 -6.19
C TYR A 573 -2.94 -15.59 -7.60
N GLN A 574 -3.12 -16.91 -7.70
CA GLN A 574 -3.31 -17.63 -8.97
C GLN A 574 -4.68 -17.29 -9.56
N LEU A 575 -4.71 -16.62 -10.71
CA LEU A 575 -5.93 -16.11 -11.34
C LEU A 575 -6.77 -17.22 -11.99
N VAL A 576 -8.09 -17.17 -11.80
CA VAL A 576 -9.05 -18.17 -12.33
C VAL A 576 -10.16 -17.57 -13.19
N GLY A 577 -10.44 -16.27 -13.06
CA GLY A 577 -11.50 -15.60 -13.80
C GLY A 577 -11.73 -14.16 -13.36
N ARG A 578 -12.86 -13.57 -13.76
CA ARG A 578 -13.24 -12.19 -13.39
C ARG A 578 -14.72 -12.10 -13.01
N THR A 579 -15.04 -11.21 -12.08
CA THR A 579 -16.42 -10.94 -11.62
C THR A 579 -16.77 -9.45 -11.70
N VAL A 580 -17.90 -9.05 -11.13
CA VAL A 580 -18.34 -7.66 -10.99
C VAL A 580 -17.61 -6.93 -9.86
N GLN A 581 -17.87 -5.63 -9.74
CA GLN A 581 -17.14 -4.71 -8.88
C GLN A 581 -17.33 -5.01 -7.39
N MET A 582 -16.24 -5.10 -6.62
CA MET A 582 -16.31 -5.16 -5.15
C MET A 582 -16.47 -3.77 -4.52
N TRP A 583 -16.22 -2.72 -5.31
CA TRP A 583 -16.17 -1.33 -4.87
C TRP A 583 -16.95 -0.40 -5.81
N ASN A 584 -17.72 0.54 -5.26
CA ASN A 584 -18.42 1.59 -5.98
C ASN A 584 -18.15 2.94 -5.32
N SER A 585 -17.20 3.71 -5.86
CA SER A 585 -16.69 4.90 -5.19
C SER A 585 -17.75 5.97 -4.95
N TYR A 586 -18.61 6.23 -5.94
CA TYR A 586 -19.43 7.45 -5.96
C TYR A 586 -20.93 7.20 -5.89
N ASN A 587 -21.40 6.02 -6.29
CA ASN A 587 -22.84 5.75 -6.37
C ASN A 587 -23.30 4.87 -5.21
N GLN A 588 -24.48 5.21 -4.71
CA GLN A 588 -25.26 4.32 -3.85
C GLN A 588 -26.27 3.57 -4.73
N THR A 589 -26.34 2.24 -4.57
CA THR A 589 -27.27 1.36 -5.29
C THR A 589 -27.94 0.42 -4.31
N LYS A 590 -28.73 -0.55 -4.79
CA LYS A 590 -29.32 -1.58 -3.93
C LYS A 590 -28.24 -2.40 -3.20
N ASP A 591 -27.14 -2.70 -3.88
CA ASP A 591 -26.06 -3.55 -3.37
C ASP A 591 -24.94 -2.74 -2.68
N PHE A 592 -24.80 -1.45 -3.03
CA PHE A 592 -23.90 -0.49 -2.37
C PHE A 592 -24.71 0.54 -1.57
N LYS A 593 -24.99 0.24 -0.30
CA LYS A 593 -25.89 1.03 0.56
C LYS A 593 -25.19 1.64 1.77
N ASP A 594 -25.93 2.47 2.51
CA ASP A 594 -25.53 3.06 3.80
C ASP A 594 -24.25 3.91 3.74
N GLY A 595 -23.97 4.54 2.60
CA GLY A 595 -22.74 5.32 2.38
C GLY A 595 -21.48 4.47 2.26
N LYS A 596 -21.61 3.14 2.15
CA LYS A 596 -20.49 2.21 2.08
C LYS A 596 -20.17 1.87 0.62
N PRO A 597 -18.97 2.19 0.13
CA PRO A 597 -18.57 1.86 -1.23
C PRO A 597 -18.15 0.39 -1.42
N TRP A 598 -17.98 -0.40 -0.36
CA TRP A 598 -17.62 -1.82 -0.46
C TRP A 598 -18.84 -2.74 -0.43
N LEU A 599 -18.80 -3.81 -1.22
CA LEU A 599 -19.93 -4.75 -1.39
C LEU A 599 -20.07 -5.75 -0.24
N LEU A 600 -18.96 -6.38 0.14
CA LEU A 600 -18.93 -7.54 1.03
C LEU A 600 -18.73 -7.15 2.50
N ARG A 601 -19.14 -8.04 3.41
CA ARG A 601 -19.02 -7.90 4.86
C ARG A 601 -18.31 -9.12 5.42
N PHE A 602 -17.78 -8.99 6.65
CA PHE A 602 -17.30 -10.15 7.37
C PHE A 602 -18.42 -11.18 7.52
N PHE A 603 -18.06 -12.44 7.32
CA PHE A 603 -18.93 -13.62 7.34
C PHE A 603 -19.97 -13.71 6.22
N ASP A 604 -19.95 -12.84 5.21
CA ASP A 604 -20.66 -13.16 3.97
C ASP A 604 -20.13 -14.49 3.39
N GLN A 605 -20.98 -15.16 2.63
CA GLN A 605 -20.62 -16.32 1.83
C GLN A 605 -20.72 -15.95 0.35
N VAL A 606 -19.60 -16.00 -0.36
CA VAL A 606 -19.60 -15.82 -1.82
C VAL A 606 -19.84 -17.16 -2.49
N ARG A 607 -20.72 -17.17 -3.50
CA ARG A 607 -20.91 -18.29 -4.43
C ARG A 607 -20.85 -17.78 -5.86
N PHE A 608 -20.13 -18.46 -6.73
CA PHE A 608 -20.04 -18.06 -8.12
C PHE A 608 -21.06 -18.78 -8.99
N TYR A 609 -21.54 -18.11 -10.04
CA TYR A 609 -22.28 -18.75 -11.13
C TYR A 609 -21.65 -18.40 -12.48
N PRO A 610 -21.63 -19.34 -13.44
CA PRO A 610 -20.90 -19.13 -14.68
C PRO A 610 -21.63 -18.12 -15.58
N VAL A 611 -20.85 -17.22 -16.20
CA VAL A 611 -21.29 -16.34 -17.30
C VAL A 611 -20.21 -16.28 -18.38
N THR A 612 -20.57 -15.86 -19.58
CA THR A 612 -19.63 -15.53 -20.64
C THR A 612 -18.95 -14.18 -20.37
N GLU A 613 -17.83 -13.91 -21.03
CA GLU A 613 -17.17 -12.60 -21.01
C GLU A 613 -18.13 -11.47 -21.43
N GLY A 614 -18.88 -11.68 -22.52
CA GLY A 614 -19.81 -10.68 -23.06
C GLY A 614 -20.91 -10.31 -22.06
N GLU A 615 -21.54 -11.32 -21.43
CA GLU A 615 -22.52 -11.11 -20.37
C GLU A 615 -21.91 -10.39 -19.16
N LEU A 616 -20.70 -10.78 -18.75
CA LEU A 616 -20.02 -10.13 -17.63
C LEU A 616 -19.75 -8.65 -17.91
N LEU A 617 -19.30 -8.30 -19.12
CA LEU A 617 -19.02 -6.90 -19.48
C LEU A 617 -20.28 -6.02 -19.42
N GLU A 618 -21.43 -6.55 -19.85
CA GLU A 618 -22.72 -5.87 -19.73
C GLU A 618 -23.12 -5.71 -18.25
N MET A 619 -23.07 -6.80 -17.47
CA MET A 619 -23.36 -6.76 -16.03
C MET A 619 -22.46 -5.75 -15.30
N ARG A 620 -21.15 -5.71 -15.60
CA ARG A 620 -20.19 -4.78 -15.00
C ARG A 620 -20.51 -3.31 -15.29
N LYS A 621 -21.00 -2.99 -16.49
CA LYS A 621 -21.43 -1.64 -16.86
C LYS A 621 -22.69 -1.23 -16.09
N ASP A 622 -23.61 -2.16 -15.90
CA ASP A 622 -24.91 -1.91 -15.29
C ASP A 622 -24.85 -1.92 -13.76
N PHE A 623 -23.98 -2.72 -13.16
CA PHE A 623 -23.88 -2.92 -11.72
C PHE A 623 -23.55 -1.64 -10.95
N ILE A 624 -22.51 -0.91 -11.36
CA ILE A 624 -22.08 0.34 -10.69
C ILE A 624 -23.11 1.47 -10.79
N SER A 625 -24.05 1.36 -11.74
CA SER A 625 -25.16 2.30 -11.94
C SER A 625 -26.48 1.85 -11.30
N GLY A 626 -26.51 0.63 -10.74
CA GLY A 626 -27.72 0.05 -10.13
C GLY A 626 -28.74 -0.55 -11.11
N ARG A 627 -28.39 -0.69 -12.40
CA ARG A 627 -29.27 -1.32 -13.42
C ARG A 627 -29.26 -2.85 -13.33
N PHE A 628 -28.16 -3.43 -12.86
CA PHE A 628 -28.05 -4.84 -12.49
C PHE A 628 -27.92 -4.93 -10.97
N ASN A 629 -28.59 -5.92 -10.37
CA ASN A 629 -28.54 -6.16 -8.93
C ASN A 629 -28.23 -7.63 -8.67
N LEU A 630 -27.48 -7.89 -7.59
CA LEU A 630 -27.11 -9.25 -7.22
C LEU A 630 -28.27 -9.99 -6.54
N ARG A 631 -28.24 -11.33 -6.66
CA ARG A 631 -29.01 -12.21 -5.78
C ARG A 631 -28.27 -12.33 -4.46
N ILE A 632 -28.88 -11.84 -3.39
CA ILE A 632 -28.36 -11.89 -2.02
C ILE A 632 -29.40 -12.55 -1.13
N GLU A 633 -29.02 -13.59 -0.40
CA GLU A 633 -29.88 -14.30 0.56
C GLU A 633 -29.38 -14.06 1.98
N GLU A 634 -30.26 -13.60 2.87
CA GLU A 634 -29.94 -13.43 4.30
C GLU A 634 -30.06 -14.78 5.03
N SER A 635 -29.11 -15.10 5.90
CA SER A 635 -29.04 -16.34 6.67
C SER A 635 -28.23 -16.14 7.96
N ASN A 636 -27.99 -17.22 8.71
CA ASN A 636 -27.05 -17.26 9.85
C ASN A 636 -26.02 -18.38 9.63
N PHE A 637 -24.74 -18.10 9.92
CA PHE A 637 -23.71 -19.12 9.94
C PHE A 637 -23.51 -19.60 11.38
N SER A 638 -23.79 -20.88 11.62
CA SER A 638 -23.70 -21.51 12.94
C SER A 638 -22.40 -22.31 13.07
N LEU A 639 -21.53 -21.93 14.01
CA LEU A 639 -20.25 -22.62 14.22
C LEU A 639 -20.47 -24.09 14.66
N LYS A 640 -21.51 -24.32 15.47
CA LYS A 640 -21.94 -25.66 15.87
C LYS A 640 -22.25 -26.56 14.68
N GLN A 641 -23.09 -26.08 13.75
CA GLN A 641 -23.47 -26.83 12.56
C GLN A 641 -22.27 -27.09 11.66
N TYR A 642 -21.38 -26.10 11.52
CA TYR A 642 -20.13 -26.26 10.78
C TYR A 642 -19.24 -27.34 11.39
N ASN A 643 -19.03 -27.32 12.71
CA ASN A 643 -18.23 -28.33 13.40
C ASN A 643 -18.85 -29.73 13.32
N ALA A 644 -20.18 -29.86 13.39
CA ALA A 644 -20.88 -31.12 13.14
C ALA A 644 -20.66 -31.62 11.71
N PHE A 645 -20.77 -30.73 10.71
CA PHE A 645 -20.48 -31.05 9.31
C PHE A 645 -19.05 -31.58 9.12
N LEU A 646 -18.05 -30.98 9.78
CA LEU A 646 -16.67 -31.45 9.75
C LEU A 646 -16.53 -32.88 10.31
N GLN A 647 -17.21 -33.18 11.43
CA GLN A 647 -17.18 -34.50 12.05
C GLN A 647 -17.87 -35.55 11.16
N GLU A 648 -19.05 -35.24 10.63
CA GLU A 648 -19.82 -36.12 9.75
C GLU A 648 -19.07 -36.45 8.45
N ASN A 649 -18.26 -35.51 7.95
CA ASN A 649 -17.52 -35.66 6.70
C ASN A 649 -16.02 -35.95 6.89
N ALA A 650 -15.56 -36.22 8.12
CA ALA A 650 -14.14 -36.30 8.47
C ALA A 650 -13.35 -37.25 7.55
N THR A 651 -13.87 -38.47 7.31
CA THR A 651 -13.22 -39.45 6.44
C THR A 651 -13.05 -38.95 5.00
N ALA A 652 -14.07 -38.31 4.43
CA ALA A 652 -14.01 -37.78 3.07
C ALA A 652 -13.06 -36.57 2.97
N ILE A 653 -13.07 -35.70 3.99
CA ILE A 653 -12.16 -34.55 4.11
C ILE A 653 -10.71 -35.04 4.20
N ASP A 654 -10.42 -36.03 5.04
CA ASP A 654 -9.08 -36.58 5.23
C ASP A 654 -8.55 -37.26 3.95
N ALA A 655 -9.42 -38.00 3.25
CA ALA A 655 -9.06 -38.60 1.97
C ALA A 655 -8.68 -37.53 0.92
N PHE A 656 -9.47 -36.46 0.82
CA PHE A 656 -9.17 -35.34 -0.08
C PHE A 656 -7.85 -34.64 0.29
N LYS A 657 -7.68 -34.27 1.57
CA LYS A 657 -6.46 -33.62 2.06
C LYS A 657 -5.21 -34.48 1.88
N THR A 658 -5.34 -35.79 2.05
CA THR A 658 -4.23 -36.74 1.82
C THR A 658 -3.81 -36.76 0.35
N LYS A 659 -4.77 -36.86 -0.58
CA LYS A 659 -4.50 -36.80 -2.03
C LYS A 659 -3.84 -35.48 -2.41
N GLN A 660 -4.40 -34.36 -1.94
CA GLN A 660 -3.89 -33.01 -2.19
C GLN A 660 -2.45 -32.85 -1.66
N LYS A 661 -2.20 -33.24 -0.40
CA LYS A 661 -0.86 -33.13 0.22
C LYS A 661 0.20 -33.94 -0.53
N ALA A 662 -0.15 -35.14 -1.00
CA ALA A 662 0.76 -35.94 -1.81
C ALA A 662 1.13 -35.24 -3.14
N ALA A 663 0.14 -34.66 -3.82
CA ALA A 663 0.37 -33.91 -5.06
C ALA A 663 1.20 -32.63 -4.82
N TYR A 664 0.92 -31.91 -3.74
CA TYR A 664 1.66 -30.72 -3.34
C TYR A 664 3.15 -31.04 -3.09
N ILE A 665 3.44 -32.12 -2.36
CA ILE A 665 4.81 -32.59 -2.12
C ILE A 665 5.49 -32.95 -3.45
N ALA A 666 4.80 -33.72 -4.31
CA ALA A 666 5.35 -34.11 -5.61
C ALA A 666 5.67 -32.90 -6.50
N GLU A 667 4.80 -31.89 -6.52
CA GLU A 667 5.03 -30.66 -7.28
C GLU A 667 6.22 -29.86 -6.72
N ARG A 668 6.36 -29.78 -5.39
CA ARG A 668 7.51 -29.13 -4.76
C ARG A 668 8.84 -29.80 -5.10
N GLU A 669 8.88 -31.14 -5.05
CA GLU A 669 10.10 -31.88 -5.39
C GLU A 669 10.44 -31.74 -6.88
N ARG A 670 9.45 -31.62 -7.77
CA ARG A 670 9.65 -31.28 -9.18
C ARG A 670 10.36 -29.92 -9.34
N TRP A 671 9.91 -28.90 -8.63
CA TRP A 671 10.53 -27.56 -8.70
C TRP A 671 11.97 -27.55 -8.21
N LYS A 672 12.29 -28.35 -7.18
CA LYS A 672 13.66 -28.52 -6.72
C LYS A 672 14.52 -29.18 -7.78
N ALA A 673 14.03 -30.25 -8.40
CA ALA A 673 14.74 -30.97 -9.46
C ALA A 673 14.99 -30.09 -10.70
N GLU A 674 14.06 -29.19 -11.02
CA GLU A 674 14.14 -28.27 -12.15
C GLU A 674 14.88 -26.95 -11.82
N GLY A 675 15.40 -26.79 -10.59
CA GLY A 675 16.12 -25.59 -10.16
C GLY A 675 15.24 -24.35 -9.95
N GLN A 676 13.92 -24.49 -9.95
CA GLN A 676 12.95 -23.40 -9.84
C GLN A 676 12.62 -23.00 -8.39
N ALA A 677 13.06 -23.81 -7.41
CA ALA A 677 12.78 -23.61 -5.98
C ALA A 677 13.43 -22.34 -5.40
N ASN A 678 14.62 -21.97 -5.90
CA ASN A 678 15.41 -20.85 -5.40
C ASN A 678 15.54 -19.77 -6.49
N TYR A 679 14.41 -19.29 -7.02
CA TYR A 679 14.45 -18.20 -7.99
C TYR A 679 14.99 -16.93 -7.33
N VAL A 680 16.17 -16.52 -7.79
CA VAL A 680 16.75 -15.23 -7.47
C VAL A 680 16.48 -14.33 -8.67
N THR A 681 15.64 -13.32 -8.50
CA THR A 681 15.47 -12.29 -9.53
C THR A 681 16.86 -11.69 -9.82
N SER A 682 17.27 -11.71 -11.10
CA SER A 682 18.51 -11.07 -11.55
C SER A 682 18.54 -9.56 -11.30
N GLU A 683 17.40 -8.98 -10.90
CA GLU A 683 17.31 -7.60 -10.45
C GLU A 683 18.09 -7.32 -9.15
N ILE A 684 18.37 -8.34 -8.35
CA ILE A 684 18.81 -8.23 -6.95
C ILE A 684 20.32 -8.06 -6.80
N THR A 685 21.14 -8.44 -7.79
CA THR A 685 22.60 -8.55 -7.56
C THR A 685 23.45 -7.40 -8.06
N HIS A 686 22.96 -6.48 -8.91
CA HIS A 686 23.80 -5.40 -9.44
C HIS A 686 23.03 -4.08 -9.61
N ASP A 687 22.98 -3.30 -8.55
CA ASP A 687 22.52 -1.90 -8.58
C ASP A 687 23.68 -0.92 -8.89
N ASP A 688 24.69 -1.41 -9.63
CA ASP A 688 25.72 -0.61 -10.27
C ASP A 688 25.17 -0.06 -11.58
N ALA A 689 24.13 0.77 -11.49
CA ALA A 689 23.88 1.68 -12.58
C ALA A 689 25.11 2.58 -12.66
N SER A 690 25.91 2.42 -13.71
CA SER A 690 27.11 3.23 -13.94
C SER A 690 26.76 4.70 -13.73
N ALA A 691 27.62 5.43 -13.02
CA ALA A 691 27.51 6.86 -12.81
C ALA A 691 27.04 7.55 -14.10
N PRO A 692 26.14 8.56 -14.01
CA PRO A 692 25.67 9.26 -15.19
C PRO A 692 26.89 9.66 -16.03
N PRO A 693 26.91 9.43 -17.35
CA PRO A 693 27.95 10.03 -18.16
C PRO A 693 27.94 11.53 -17.85
N GLY A 694 29.11 12.06 -17.49
CA GLY A 694 29.30 13.51 -17.36
C GLY A 694 28.76 14.21 -18.60
N LYS A 695 28.34 15.47 -18.43
CA LYS A 695 27.78 16.35 -19.50
C LYS A 695 28.22 15.89 -20.89
N ILE A 696 27.29 15.32 -21.66
CA ILE A 696 27.53 15.01 -23.06
C ILE A 696 27.60 16.36 -23.78
N ASP A 697 28.73 16.69 -24.39
CA ASP A 697 28.82 17.84 -25.29
C ASP A 697 27.95 17.57 -26.52
N LEU A 698 26.83 18.28 -26.59
CA LEU A 698 25.85 18.16 -27.66
C LEU A 698 26.24 19.09 -28.82
N PRO A 699 26.29 18.60 -30.07
CA PRO A 699 26.45 19.46 -31.24
C PRO A 699 25.36 20.54 -31.34
N ALA A 700 25.67 21.69 -31.93
CA ALA A 700 24.70 22.76 -32.14
C ALA A 700 23.45 22.25 -32.90
N GLY A 701 22.25 22.60 -32.42
CA GLY A 701 20.99 22.13 -32.97
C GLY A 701 20.58 20.71 -32.54
N THR A 702 21.18 20.17 -31.47
CA THR A 702 20.76 18.89 -30.89
C THR A 702 20.24 19.05 -29.46
N HIS A 703 19.22 18.26 -29.12
CA HIS A 703 18.53 18.27 -27.84
C HIS A 703 18.65 16.90 -27.19
N ALA A 704 19.19 16.85 -25.97
CA ALA A 704 19.19 15.62 -25.17
C ALA A 704 17.84 15.44 -24.49
N VAL A 705 17.32 14.21 -24.56
CA VAL A 705 16.18 13.78 -23.76
C VAL A 705 16.72 12.97 -22.59
N ASN A 706 16.47 13.45 -21.38
CA ASN A 706 16.93 12.81 -20.16
C ASN A 706 15.74 12.15 -19.44
N THR A 707 16.01 11.09 -18.69
CA THR A 707 15.02 10.55 -17.76
C THR A 707 15.06 11.32 -16.44
N HIS A 708 13.91 11.51 -15.79
CA HIS A 708 13.82 12.06 -14.43
C HIS A 708 13.77 10.96 -13.36
N VAL A 709 13.69 9.69 -13.77
CA VAL A 709 13.53 8.53 -12.89
C VAL A 709 14.62 7.49 -13.14
N THR A 710 15.02 6.78 -12.09
CA THR A 710 15.84 5.57 -12.18
C THR A 710 14.92 4.37 -12.39
N GLY A 711 15.16 3.53 -13.39
CA GLY A 711 14.29 2.39 -13.70
C GLY A 711 14.79 1.54 -14.87
N THR A 712 13.87 0.83 -15.52
CA THR A 712 14.16 -0.06 -16.64
C THR A 712 13.46 0.44 -17.91
N VAL A 713 14.08 0.32 -19.07
CA VAL A 713 13.44 0.65 -20.36
C VAL A 713 12.44 -0.45 -20.71
N TRP A 714 11.15 -0.11 -20.68
CA TRP A 714 10.07 -1.02 -21.04
C TRP A 714 9.96 -1.17 -22.56
N LYS A 715 9.88 -0.05 -23.28
CA LYS A 715 9.73 -0.04 -24.75
C LYS A 715 10.53 1.07 -25.39
N LEU A 716 11.14 0.77 -26.53
CA LEU A 716 11.66 1.77 -27.45
C LEU A 716 10.65 1.96 -28.58
N LEU A 717 10.04 3.14 -28.63
CA LEU A 717 9.02 3.48 -29.63
C LEU A 717 9.64 4.12 -30.89
N VAL A 718 10.93 4.47 -30.82
CA VAL A 718 11.68 5.08 -31.91
C VAL A 718 13.00 4.35 -32.17
N LYS A 719 13.54 4.54 -33.37
CA LYS A 719 14.86 4.03 -33.78
C LYS A 719 15.80 5.18 -34.14
N GLU A 720 17.11 4.96 -34.05
CA GLU A 720 18.08 5.90 -34.61
C GLU A 720 17.81 6.12 -36.10
N GLY A 721 17.91 7.38 -36.54
CA GLY A 721 17.57 7.84 -37.90
C GLY A 721 16.08 8.12 -38.14
N GLN A 722 15.19 7.81 -37.19
CA GLN A 722 13.76 8.07 -37.32
C GLN A 722 13.44 9.55 -37.09
N HIS A 723 12.58 10.12 -37.93
CA HIS A 723 12.01 11.45 -37.71
C HIS A 723 10.88 11.38 -36.68
N VAL A 724 10.88 12.29 -35.72
CA VAL A 724 9.90 12.41 -34.63
C VAL A 724 9.32 13.82 -34.62
N THR A 725 8.05 13.93 -34.21
CA THR A 725 7.40 15.22 -33.99
C THR A 725 7.46 15.59 -32.52
N ALA A 726 7.54 16.89 -32.22
CA ALA A 726 7.48 17.38 -30.85
C ALA A 726 6.22 16.84 -30.14
N GLY A 727 6.40 16.28 -28.94
CA GLY A 727 5.36 15.64 -28.15
C GLY A 727 5.10 14.16 -28.46
N SER A 728 5.65 13.61 -29.55
CA SER A 728 5.51 12.17 -29.85
C SER A 728 6.27 11.29 -28.84
N PRO A 729 5.74 10.12 -28.47
CA PRO A 729 6.36 9.25 -27.48
C PRO A 729 7.59 8.54 -28.07
N ALA A 730 8.72 8.58 -27.37
CA ALA A 730 9.99 8.03 -27.83
C ALA A 730 10.41 6.77 -27.06
N VAL A 731 10.32 6.81 -25.73
CA VAL A 731 10.75 5.70 -24.86
C VAL A 731 9.76 5.55 -23.72
N VAL A 732 9.38 4.32 -23.37
CA VAL A 732 8.61 4.01 -22.16
C VAL A 732 9.55 3.38 -21.15
N LEU A 733 9.62 3.93 -19.94
CA LEU A 733 10.37 3.43 -18.81
C LEU A 733 9.41 2.83 -17.79
N GLU A 734 9.83 1.78 -17.09
CA GLU A 734 9.19 1.30 -15.87
C GLU A 734 10.03 1.76 -14.67
N SER A 735 9.43 2.53 -13.77
CA SER A 735 10.04 2.96 -12.51
C SER A 735 8.92 3.18 -11.49
N MET A 736 9.20 3.04 -10.20
CA MET A 736 8.18 3.26 -9.15
C MET A 736 6.87 2.50 -9.41
N LYS A 737 6.94 1.32 -10.05
CA LYS A 737 5.80 0.49 -10.48
C LYS A 737 4.82 1.19 -11.46
N MET A 738 5.28 2.22 -12.14
CA MET A 738 4.53 2.97 -13.16
C MET A 738 5.28 2.98 -14.50
N GLU A 739 4.53 3.18 -15.58
CA GLU A 739 5.08 3.46 -16.90
C GLU A 739 5.27 4.98 -17.08
N PHE A 740 6.50 5.40 -17.37
CA PHE A 740 6.86 6.78 -17.69
C PHE A 740 7.22 6.89 -19.17
N THR A 741 6.44 7.67 -19.92
CA THR A 741 6.73 7.92 -21.34
C THR A 741 7.58 9.18 -21.48
N LEU A 742 8.78 9.03 -22.03
CA LEU A 742 9.62 10.13 -22.48
C LEU A 742 9.20 10.52 -23.90
N ASN A 743 8.74 11.76 -24.05
CA ASN A 743 8.33 12.33 -25.33
C ASN A 743 9.49 13.12 -25.97
N ALA A 744 9.47 13.22 -27.29
CA ALA A 744 10.39 14.09 -28.03
C ALA A 744 10.11 15.57 -27.71
N PRO A 745 11.06 16.35 -27.15
CA PRO A 745 10.84 17.75 -26.80
C PRO A 745 10.78 18.67 -28.03
N VAL A 746 11.34 18.24 -29.15
CA VAL A 746 11.40 18.98 -30.42
C VAL A 746 11.08 18.04 -31.59
N SER A 747 10.64 18.60 -32.71
CA SER A 747 10.56 17.88 -33.97
C SER A 747 11.97 17.76 -34.58
N GLY A 748 12.31 16.60 -35.11
CA GLY A 748 13.66 16.37 -35.62
C GLY A 748 13.97 14.91 -35.85
N THR A 749 15.24 14.59 -36.07
CA THR A 749 15.69 13.22 -36.31
C THR A 749 16.41 12.67 -35.09
N VAL A 750 16.00 11.49 -34.62
CA VAL A 750 16.68 10.78 -33.53
C VAL A 750 18.08 10.40 -34.00
N GLN A 751 19.10 11.10 -33.48
CA GLN A 751 20.47 10.90 -33.90
C GLN A 751 21.11 9.68 -33.21
N LYS A 752 20.78 9.49 -31.92
CA LYS A 752 21.38 8.44 -31.10
C LYS A 752 20.48 8.01 -29.96
N LEU A 753 20.47 6.71 -29.68
CA LEU A 753 19.84 6.08 -28.51
C LEU A 753 20.94 5.55 -27.57
N PHE A 754 20.88 5.90 -26.30
CA PHE A 754 21.83 5.49 -25.27
C PHE A 754 21.28 4.38 -24.36
N CYS A 755 20.18 3.75 -24.76
CA CYS A 755 19.51 2.72 -24.00
C CYS A 755 18.96 1.62 -24.93
N LYS A 756 18.55 0.50 -24.34
CA LYS A 756 17.96 -0.66 -25.02
C LYS A 756 16.78 -1.18 -24.21
N GLU A 757 15.80 -1.82 -24.86
CA GLU A 757 14.70 -2.49 -24.15
C GLU A 757 15.25 -3.50 -23.12
N GLY A 758 14.64 -3.52 -21.94
CA GLY A 758 15.12 -4.28 -20.77
C GLY A 758 16.40 -3.71 -20.11
N GLY A 759 17.02 -2.67 -20.68
CA GLY A 759 18.18 -2.00 -20.11
C GLY A 759 17.82 -1.06 -18.95
N ARG A 760 18.74 -0.89 -18.00
CA ARG A 760 18.54 0.03 -16.86
C ARG A 760 18.93 1.46 -17.21
N VAL A 761 18.27 2.43 -16.57
CA VAL A 761 18.55 3.86 -16.69
C VAL A 761 18.58 4.53 -15.31
N SER A 762 19.47 5.50 -15.13
CA SER A 762 19.55 6.33 -13.92
C SER A 762 18.84 7.65 -14.11
N ALA A 763 18.23 8.19 -13.05
CA ALA A 763 17.72 9.56 -13.07
C ALA A 763 18.80 10.55 -13.59
N ARG A 764 18.38 11.47 -14.45
CA ARG A 764 19.18 12.46 -15.19
C ARG A 764 20.08 11.89 -16.30
N GLN A 765 20.10 10.58 -16.53
CA GLN A 765 20.80 9.98 -17.68
C GLN A 765 20.19 10.46 -19.00
N VAL A 766 21.05 10.80 -19.97
CA VAL A 766 20.65 11.05 -21.35
C VAL A 766 20.22 9.73 -21.99
N ILE A 767 18.98 9.68 -22.46
CA ILE A 767 18.35 8.49 -23.05
C ILE A 767 18.49 8.51 -24.57
N LEU A 768 18.28 9.67 -25.18
CA LEU A 768 18.40 9.86 -26.62
C LEU A 768 18.76 11.31 -26.97
N VAL A 769 19.27 11.52 -28.17
CA VAL A 769 19.56 12.86 -28.72
C VAL A 769 18.80 13.06 -30.01
N ILE A 770 18.10 14.19 -30.13
CA ILE A 770 17.33 14.59 -31.31
C ILE A 770 18.03 15.77 -31.95
N LYS A 771 18.33 15.67 -33.25
CA LYS A 771 18.78 16.82 -34.04
C LYS A 771 17.55 17.54 -34.59
N GLU A 772 17.40 18.80 -34.20
CA GLU A 772 16.32 19.67 -34.68
C GLU A 772 16.42 19.83 -36.20
N GLY A 773 15.27 19.69 -36.86
CA GLY A 773 15.16 19.66 -38.33
C GLY A 773 15.09 21.04 -38.95
#